data_AF-A0A1H6DW89-F1
#
_entry.id   AF-A0A1H6DW89-F1
#
_cell.length_a   1.000
_cell.length_b   1.000
_cell.length_c   1.000
_cell.angle_alpha   90.00
_cell.angle_beta   90.00
_cell.angle_gamma   90.00
#
_symmetry.space_group_name_H-M   'P 1'
#
loop_
_entity.id
_entity.type
_entity.pdbx_description
1 polymer ?
#
loop_
_entity_poly.entity_id
_entity_poly.type
_entity_poly.pdbx_seq_one_letter_code
_entity_poly.pdbx_strand_id
1 'polypeptide(L)'
;MDRRTFLRGGAAALGAAAFAGRMVTSSWAAAGGGPGVVLVGDTSGGGLYFPHPAGLTRTPFLKLPTGSVTASGWLAQQLTLETGGIAGRYDEVSHFLDTSSTGWIHPDQVGWEEVPYWVRGLTALAGVTGDAGLRAKATTWVNGVLATGQSDGFFGPTSLRTSLGGGPDFWPFMPMLQALCTYQEYTGDSRIVPFLTKFFGYQNTFGASAFNQSWGSVRWATTLHSLHWLFARTGDSMLLGLADKIHQYSANYVNNLPSLHNVNLAQGFTEPAFAALRGDASLTQASYQDYATIQGTYGQFSGGGFAGDENARPGYGDPRQAFETCGIVEYMQSFESMARMTGDPSWADGTETLAFNSLPAAMEPGHTALHYATAANQVQLDDYDKTLHQFDNTFSMQAYLLGVDKYRCCPHNYGQGWAYFTENAWLATADNGLAAVLYAPTKVTAKVGSAGASVTVTETTNYPFTDSVSLTLSTSGSVAFPLYLRVPSWCSSPSVKVNGASVSASGGAGYVAVNRTWASGDTVQVGFPMAVATTTWTKNHDSLSVHRGPLTYALKIGQNFLRHNDPTSHWAEYQVFPTSAWNYGLVPGTFTATTTGAAGNPFTPDGTPVAMTARAKAIPNWQADTQDVVNTLQPSPVDTAEPATTVTLIPMGAAALRITSFPTVAAGGRPWQLPATPTASWCWSGDTVNALNSGYTPTGSYDQSQPRFTWWDHTGTSEWVQYGYAAPVTVSGASVYWYDDTGHGQCRVPASWHVEYQAGDGSWQPVAGAGAYGTAVNGFNSVAFTPVTTKAVRVVAQLAAGVSAGILQWNVTARQAVVNGSTWYRVQNKNSGKVLAVDGMSTADSANVVQYTDNGTADHLWQLTDLGNNRFTVKNRNSGLLLAVAGASLADSVQVQQFHDNGTPDHSWHLLDNGDGWFRIRNGNSGLVLGVDGMSTADSAHVVQFEDSRTDDHLWRFV
;
A
#
# COMPACT_ATOMS: atom_id res chain seq x y z
N MET A 1 45.10 45.58 28.18
CA MET A 1 46.29 44.75 28.46
C MET A 1 46.09 43.45 27.69
N ASP A 2 46.93 43.01 26.76
CA ASP A 2 48.28 43.45 26.39
C ASP A 2 48.56 43.07 24.91
N ARG A 3 49.27 43.96 24.22
CA ARG A 3 49.84 43.81 22.87
C ARG A 3 51.29 43.39 23.08
N ARG A 4 51.63 42.08 23.06
CA ARG A 4 53.00 41.56 22.77
C ARG A 4 53.10 40.04 23.01
N THR A 5 52.77 39.25 22.00
CA THR A 5 53.58 38.06 21.64
C THR A 5 53.31 37.64 20.20
N PHE A 6 53.93 38.37 19.27
CA PHE A 6 54.08 37.95 17.88
C PHE A 6 55.58 37.75 17.62
N LEU A 7 55.91 36.65 16.92
CA LEU A 7 57.23 36.21 16.42
C LEU A 7 58.12 35.38 17.38
N ARG A 8 58.09 34.06 17.18
CA ARG A 8 59.26 33.24 16.78
C ARG A 8 58.83 31.78 16.58
N GLY A 9 58.95 31.26 15.35
CA GLY A 9 58.78 29.83 15.08
C GLY A 9 58.47 29.46 13.62
N GLY A 10 59.45 29.67 12.73
CA GLY A 10 59.78 28.86 11.53
C GLY A 10 58.68 28.23 10.68
N ALA A 11 58.62 28.68 9.42
CA ALA A 11 57.95 28.01 8.31
C ALA A 11 58.56 26.63 8.00
N ALA A 12 57.68 25.62 7.81
CA ALA A 12 57.64 24.70 6.66
C ALA A 12 56.91 23.38 7.02
N ALA A 13 55.64 23.27 6.65
CA ALA A 13 55.04 22.01 6.21
C ALA A 13 53.81 22.35 5.36
N LEU A 14 53.78 21.75 4.17
CA LEU A 14 52.80 21.90 3.11
C LEU A 14 51.35 21.62 3.56
N GLY A 15 50.41 22.23 2.85
CA GLY A 15 48.98 22.19 3.13
C GLY A 15 48.42 20.78 3.29
N ALA A 16 47.94 20.50 4.50
CA ALA A 16 46.83 19.60 4.73
C ALA A 16 45.63 20.50 5.07
N ALA A 17 44.94 20.99 4.05
CA ALA A 17 43.59 21.51 4.26
C ALA A 17 42.77 20.35 4.81
N ALA A 18 42.43 20.38 6.09
CA ALA A 18 41.51 19.43 6.68
C ALA A 18 40.20 19.49 5.86
N PHE A 19 39.92 18.42 5.10
CA PHE A 19 38.68 18.22 4.36
C PHE A 19 37.54 17.99 5.36
N ALA A 20 37.11 19.05 6.04
CA ALA A 20 36.03 18.97 7.02
C ALA A 20 34.70 19.17 6.30
N GLY A 21 34.12 18.08 5.78
CA GLY A 21 32.67 18.08 5.58
C GLY A 21 31.98 18.19 6.95
N ARG A 22 30.86 18.92 6.98
CA ARG A 22 30.10 19.20 8.20
C ARG A 22 28.68 18.68 8.04
N MET A 23 28.09 18.16 9.12
CA MET A 23 26.65 18.01 9.18
C MET A 23 26.04 19.40 9.20
N VAL A 24 25.02 19.61 8.37
CA VAL A 24 24.44 20.94 8.14
C VAL A 24 22.93 20.94 8.32
N THR A 25 22.40 20.11 9.21
CA THR A 25 20.98 20.23 9.59
C THR A 25 20.80 21.27 10.66
N SER A 26 19.73 22.07 10.54
CA SER A 26 19.24 22.87 11.66
C SER A 26 18.05 22.17 12.29
N SER A 27 18.11 21.93 13.59
CA SER A 27 16.93 21.59 14.38
C SER A 27 16.21 22.88 14.75
N TRP A 28 15.14 23.21 14.03
CA TRP A 28 14.32 24.36 14.40
C TRP A 28 13.20 23.95 15.34
N ALA A 29 13.55 23.75 16.60
CA ALA A 29 12.60 23.67 17.70
C ALA A 29 12.24 25.10 18.18
N ALA A 30 11.39 25.78 17.41
CA ALA A 30 10.45 26.79 17.89
C ALA A 30 9.40 27.03 16.78
N ALA A 31 8.25 26.37 16.91
CA ALA A 31 7.05 26.48 16.06
C ALA A 31 7.10 25.84 14.65
N GLY A 32 7.49 24.56 14.57
CA GLY A 32 6.66 23.56 13.88
C GLY A 32 7.22 22.80 12.65
N GLY A 33 8.26 23.25 11.96
CA GLY A 33 8.79 22.57 10.76
C GLY A 33 9.84 21.51 11.09
N GLY A 34 10.03 20.50 10.23
CA GLY A 34 11.06 19.46 10.38
C GLY A 34 12.50 19.93 10.06
N PRO A 35 13.52 19.05 10.16
CA PRO A 35 14.94 19.43 10.12
C PRO A 35 15.42 19.78 8.71
N GLY A 36 15.44 21.07 8.35
CA GLY A 36 15.94 21.54 7.05
C GLY A 36 17.47 21.59 6.92
N VAL A 37 17.94 21.68 5.68
CA VAL A 37 19.37 21.84 5.31
C VAL A 37 19.86 23.30 5.48
N VAL A 38 21.09 23.45 5.96
CA VAL A 38 21.85 24.70 6.02
C VAL A 38 22.87 24.71 4.89
N LEU A 39 22.73 25.66 3.98
CA LEU A 39 23.68 25.79 2.87
C LEU A 39 25.00 26.41 3.34
N VAL A 40 26.13 25.88 2.87
CA VAL A 40 27.49 26.26 3.30
C VAL A 40 28.26 27.08 2.26
N GLY A 41 27.77 27.15 1.02
CA GLY A 41 28.30 28.00 -0.03
C GLY A 41 27.68 29.39 -0.04
N ASP A 42 28.03 30.18 -1.07
CA ASP A 42 27.48 31.51 -1.27
C ASP A 42 26.07 31.43 -1.88
N THR A 43 25.07 31.81 -1.08
CA THR A 43 23.66 31.85 -1.50
C THR A 43 23.27 33.18 -2.14
N SER A 44 24.14 34.19 -2.22
CA SER A 44 23.79 35.54 -2.67
C SER A 44 23.14 35.57 -4.06
N GLY A 45 23.64 34.75 -4.98
CA GLY A 45 23.12 34.60 -6.35
C GLY A 45 21.84 33.77 -6.48
N GLY A 46 21.46 32.98 -5.46
CA GLY A 46 20.23 32.18 -5.48
C GLY A 46 20.27 30.95 -6.39
N GLY A 47 21.45 30.43 -6.72
CA GLY A 47 21.62 29.25 -7.57
C GLY A 47 21.82 29.57 -9.07
N LEU A 48 22.37 28.60 -9.81
CA LEU A 48 22.58 28.71 -11.26
C LEU A 48 21.35 28.33 -12.08
N TYR A 49 20.46 27.55 -11.48
CA TYR A 49 19.26 27.03 -12.10
C TYR A 49 18.09 27.79 -11.52
N PHE A 50 17.25 28.37 -12.39
CA PHE A 50 16.11 29.17 -11.97
C PHE A 50 16.53 30.34 -11.06
N PRO A 51 16.94 31.50 -11.62
CA PRO A 51 17.27 32.65 -10.79
C PRO A 51 16.02 33.04 -10.01
N HIS A 52 16.06 33.00 -8.67
CA HIS A 52 14.93 33.41 -7.82
C HIS A 52 14.51 34.84 -8.18
N PRO A 53 13.37 35.03 -8.87
CA PRO A 53 12.88 36.37 -9.19
C PRO A 53 12.43 37.08 -7.91
N ALA A 54 12.54 38.41 -7.89
CA ALA A 54 11.98 39.20 -6.80
C ALA A 54 10.48 38.89 -6.65
N GLY A 55 10.05 38.42 -5.48
CA GLY A 55 8.67 38.03 -5.20
C GLY A 55 8.47 36.58 -4.74
N LEU A 56 9.45 35.68 -4.90
CA LEU A 56 9.40 34.34 -4.30
C LEU A 56 10.49 34.16 -3.24
N THR A 57 10.15 33.48 -2.15
CA THR A 57 11.08 33.01 -1.12
C THR A 57 12.07 32.04 -1.74
N ARG A 58 13.33 32.15 -1.34
CA ARG A 58 14.38 31.23 -1.80
C ARG A 58 14.20 29.86 -1.17
N THR A 59 14.32 28.81 -1.98
CA THR A 59 14.30 27.42 -1.53
C THR A 59 15.74 26.89 -1.46
N PRO A 60 16.05 25.94 -0.58
CA PRO A 60 17.41 25.41 -0.47
C PRO A 60 17.82 24.62 -1.72
N PHE A 61 16.86 23.91 -2.32
CA PHE A 61 17.07 23.12 -3.51
C PHE A 61 16.21 23.60 -4.67
N LEU A 62 16.72 23.31 -5.87
CA LEU A 62 16.20 23.74 -7.15
C LEU A 62 16.14 22.50 -8.05
N LYS A 63 15.03 22.35 -8.78
CA LYS A 63 14.90 21.28 -9.77
C LYS A 63 16.02 21.42 -10.80
N LEU A 64 16.60 20.33 -11.27
CA LEU A 64 17.41 20.35 -12.50
C LEU A 64 16.48 20.23 -13.72
N PRO A 65 16.83 20.80 -14.89
CA PRO A 65 16.04 20.59 -16.09
C PRO A 65 15.86 19.09 -16.38
N THR A 66 14.65 18.69 -16.77
CA THR A 66 14.36 17.29 -17.16
C THR A 66 15.40 16.78 -18.17
N GLY A 67 15.88 15.56 -17.96
CA GLY A 67 16.96 14.95 -18.75
C GLY A 67 18.39 15.27 -18.26
N SER A 68 18.56 16.10 -17.23
CA SER A 68 19.87 16.28 -16.57
C SER A 68 20.32 15.05 -15.79
N VAL A 69 19.37 14.24 -15.34
CA VAL A 69 19.58 12.97 -14.62
C VAL A 69 19.09 11.82 -15.51
N THR A 70 19.94 10.83 -15.73
CA THR A 70 19.60 9.59 -16.44
C THR A 70 19.83 8.38 -15.55
N ALA A 71 18.98 7.37 -15.67
CA ALA A 71 19.08 6.15 -14.89
C ALA A 71 20.10 5.16 -15.46
N SER A 72 20.56 4.24 -14.62
CA SER A 72 21.32 3.04 -14.97
C SER A 72 20.87 1.88 -14.06
N GLY A 73 21.48 0.70 -14.18
CA GLY A 73 21.20 -0.44 -13.29
C GLY A 73 19.71 -0.81 -13.22
N TRP A 74 19.22 -1.12 -12.01
CA TRP A 74 17.83 -1.52 -11.80
C TRP A 74 16.82 -0.40 -12.14
N LEU A 75 17.18 0.88 -11.93
CA LEU A 75 16.27 1.99 -12.21
C LEU A 75 16.03 2.14 -13.71
N ALA A 76 17.08 1.99 -14.53
CA ALA A 76 16.93 1.96 -16.00
C ALA A 76 16.08 0.77 -16.47
N GLN A 77 16.17 -0.37 -15.79
CA GLN A 77 15.30 -1.51 -16.06
C GLN A 77 13.83 -1.18 -15.79
N GLN A 78 13.50 -0.52 -14.66
CA GLN A 78 12.11 -0.11 -14.37
C GLN A 78 11.57 0.88 -15.41
N LEU A 79 12.35 1.89 -15.80
CA LEU A 79 11.95 2.84 -16.85
C LEU A 79 11.78 2.16 -18.22
N THR A 80 12.55 1.11 -18.50
CA THR A 80 12.40 0.30 -19.72
C THR A 80 11.09 -0.48 -19.70
N LEU A 81 10.71 -1.06 -18.55
CA LEU A 81 9.41 -1.72 -18.37
C LEU A 81 8.27 -0.73 -18.53
N GLU A 82 8.35 0.48 -17.95
CA GLU A 82 7.37 1.54 -18.15
C GLU A 82 7.24 1.97 -19.62
N THR A 83 8.37 2.09 -20.33
CA THR A 83 8.40 2.41 -21.76
C THR A 83 7.69 1.34 -22.60
N GLY A 84 7.86 0.07 -22.25
CA GLY A 84 7.23 -1.06 -22.93
C GLY A 84 5.79 -1.37 -22.48
N GLY A 85 5.38 -0.84 -21.32
CA GLY A 85 4.08 -1.08 -20.68
C GLY A 85 3.09 0.08 -20.83
N ILE A 86 2.17 0.20 -19.88
CA ILE A 86 1.07 1.17 -19.93
C ILE A 86 1.61 2.61 -20.06
N ALA A 87 2.56 3.03 -19.23
CA ALA A 87 3.08 4.41 -19.23
C ALA A 87 3.58 4.88 -20.62
N GLY A 88 4.23 4.02 -21.41
CA GLY A 88 4.73 4.36 -22.74
C GLY A 88 3.79 4.06 -23.91
N ARG A 89 2.85 3.12 -23.74
CA ARG A 89 2.10 2.50 -24.85
C ARG A 89 0.59 2.38 -24.63
N TYR A 90 0.03 3.04 -23.62
CA TYR A 90 -1.41 2.95 -23.36
C TYR A 90 -2.28 3.52 -24.48
N ASP A 91 -1.74 4.40 -25.33
CA ASP A 91 -2.38 4.89 -26.54
C ASP A 91 -2.74 3.80 -27.56
N GLU A 92 -2.17 2.60 -27.41
CA GLU A 92 -2.50 1.44 -28.24
C GLU A 92 -3.83 0.77 -27.84
N VAL A 93 -4.35 1.04 -26.63
CA VAL A 93 -5.55 0.36 -26.09
C VAL A 93 -6.55 1.27 -25.39
N SER A 94 -6.12 2.41 -24.85
CA SER A 94 -7.02 3.37 -24.21
C SER A 94 -7.71 4.23 -25.26
N HIS A 95 -9.02 4.07 -25.40
CA HIS A 95 -9.82 4.86 -26.32
C HIS A 95 -9.84 6.36 -25.97
N PHE A 96 -9.50 6.75 -24.73
CA PHE A 96 -9.32 8.16 -24.33
C PHE A 96 -8.11 8.82 -25.00
N LEU A 97 -7.11 8.02 -25.40
CA LEU A 97 -5.86 8.47 -26.00
C LEU A 97 -5.89 8.41 -27.54
N ASP A 98 -7.06 8.25 -28.15
CA ASP A 98 -7.20 8.34 -29.60
C ASP A 98 -7.05 9.79 -30.07
N THR A 99 -5.92 10.04 -30.73
CA THR A 99 -5.58 11.37 -31.27
C THR A 99 -6.58 11.91 -32.30
N SER A 100 -7.40 11.05 -32.92
CA SER A 100 -8.37 11.46 -33.94
C SER A 100 -9.71 11.93 -33.37
N SER A 101 -9.97 11.67 -32.09
CA SER A 101 -11.28 11.90 -31.46
C SER A 101 -11.23 12.62 -30.12
N THR A 102 -10.03 12.97 -29.62
CA THR A 102 -9.87 13.65 -28.33
C THR A 102 -9.96 15.17 -28.40
N GLY A 103 -10.66 15.77 -27.43
CA GLY A 103 -10.82 17.22 -27.25
C GLY A 103 -9.49 17.99 -27.07
N TRP A 104 -8.43 17.30 -26.67
CA TRP A 104 -7.09 17.87 -26.47
C TRP A 104 -6.33 18.14 -27.77
N ILE A 105 -6.81 17.59 -28.89
CA ILE A 105 -6.29 17.84 -30.25
C ILE A 105 -7.37 18.46 -31.14
N HIS A 106 -8.63 18.07 -30.95
CA HIS A 106 -9.80 18.54 -31.69
C HIS A 106 -10.77 19.25 -30.73
N PRO A 107 -10.71 20.59 -30.57
CA PRO A 107 -11.41 21.31 -29.50
C PRO A 107 -12.94 21.16 -29.48
N ASP A 108 -13.54 20.73 -30.58
CA ASP A 108 -14.97 20.44 -30.71
C ASP A 108 -15.38 19.08 -30.10
N GLN A 109 -14.41 18.21 -29.82
CA GLN A 109 -14.61 16.91 -29.19
C GLN A 109 -14.55 16.99 -27.66
N VAL A 110 -14.95 15.91 -27.00
CA VAL A 110 -14.89 15.76 -25.54
C VAL A 110 -13.49 15.37 -25.07
N GLY A 111 -13.16 15.73 -23.84
CA GLY A 111 -11.92 15.32 -23.19
C GLY A 111 -11.89 15.80 -21.75
N TRP A 112 -11.26 15.01 -20.87
CA TRP A 112 -11.13 15.33 -19.46
C TRP A 112 -9.71 14.99 -18.98
N GLU A 113 -9.55 14.33 -17.84
CA GLU A 113 -8.25 14.17 -17.15
C GLU A 113 -7.35 13.06 -17.70
N GLU A 114 -7.88 12.09 -18.45
CA GLU A 114 -7.17 10.87 -18.88
C GLU A 114 -5.95 11.19 -19.76
N VAL A 115 -6.15 12.03 -20.79
CA VAL A 115 -5.05 12.49 -21.67
C VAL A 115 -4.02 13.33 -20.89
N PRO A 116 -4.40 14.39 -20.15
CA PRO A 116 -3.47 15.15 -19.33
C PRO A 116 -2.63 14.32 -18.37
N TYR A 117 -3.24 13.37 -17.67
CA TYR A 117 -2.51 12.49 -16.76
C TYR A 117 -1.46 11.67 -17.48
N TRP A 118 -1.85 11.03 -18.57
CA TRP A 118 -0.93 10.18 -19.31
C TRP A 118 0.16 10.97 -20.04
N VAL A 119 -0.17 12.13 -20.62
CA VAL A 119 0.82 13.01 -21.27
C VAL A 119 1.82 13.58 -20.25
N ARG A 120 1.40 13.82 -19.00
CA ARG A 120 2.33 14.19 -17.89
C ARG A 120 3.35 13.09 -17.63
N GLY A 121 2.90 11.84 -17.49
CA GLY A 121 3.81 10.69 -17.33
C GLY A 121 4.70 10.47 -18.56
N LEU A 122 4.11 10.48 -19.76
CA LEU A 122 4.82 10.28 -21.04
C LEU A 122 5.93 11.30 -21.26
N THR A 123 5.67 12.59 -21.04
CA THR A 123 6.66 13.65 -21.23
C THR A 123 7.82 13.53 -20.25
N ALA A 124 7.54 13.18 -18.99
CA ALA A 124 8.58 12.91 -17.99
C ALA A 124 9.43 11.70 -18.38
N LEU A 125 8.78 10.58 -18.74
CA LEU A 125 9.43 9.34 -19.15
C LEU A 125 10.31 9.56 -20.40
N ALA A 126 9.80 10.25 -21.42
CA ALA A 126 10.54 10.62 -22.64
C ALA A 126 11.75 11.53 -22.34
N GLY A 127 11.59 12.41 -21.35
CA GLY A 127 12.63 13.31 -20.88
C GLY A 127 13.81 12.58 -20.25
N VAL A 128 13.55 11.73 -19.24
CA VAL A 128 14.57 11.04 -18.45
C VAL A 128 15.21 9.85 -19.16
N THR A 129 14.46 9.13 -20.00
CA THR A 129 15.00 8.01 -20.78
C THR A 129 15.78 8.48 -22.01
N GLY A 130 15.40 9.63 -22.56
CA GLY A 130 15.92 10.08 -23.85
C GLY A 130 15.40 9.27 -25.04
N ASP A 131 14.42 8.39 -24.85
CA ASP A 131 13.92 7.51 -25.90
C ASP A 131 13.33 8.31 -27.07
N ALA A 132 13.81 8.03 -28.28
CA ALA A 132 13.43 8.78 -29.48
C ALA A 132 11.96 8.55 -29.86
N GLY A 133 11.44 7.34 -29.65
CA GLY A 133 10.05 7.00 -29.93
C GLY A 133 9.09 7.72 -28.99
N LEU A 134 9.35 7.67 -27.68
CA LEU A 134 8.57 8.40 -26.69
C LEU A 134 8.67 9.91 -26.89
N ARG A 135 9.85 10.45 -27.23
CA ARG A 135 9.99 11.90 -27.53
C ARG A 135 9.20 12.31 -28.76
N ALA A 136 9.18 11.49 -29.81
CA ALA A 136 8.35 11.73 -30.98
C ALA A 136 6.85 11.70 -30.61
N LYS A 137 6.44 10.71 -29.81
CA LYS A 137 5.06 10.60 -29.31
C LYS A 137 4.65 11.81 -28.47
N ALA A 138 5.46 12.20 -27.49
CA ALA A 138 5.25 13.40 -26.68
C ALA A 138 5.16 14.67 -27.54
N THR A 139 6.00 14.78 -28.58
CA THR A 139 5.95 15.89 -29.54
C THR A 139 4.62 15.96 -30.28
N THR A 140 4.06 14.82 -30.70
CA THR A 140 2.75 14.76 -31.35
C THR A 140 1.65 15.31 -30.43
N TRP A 141 1.61 14.86 -29.18
CA TRP A 141 0.62 15.32 -28.20
C TRP A 141 0.76 16.80 -27.89
N VAL A 142 1.98 17.28 -27.59
CA VAL A 142 2.22 18.69 -27.29
C VAL A 142 1.87 19.58 -28.49
N ASN A 143 2.21 19.18 -29.71
CA ASN A 143 1.83 19.92 -30.91
C ASN A 143 0.31 20.01 -31.09
N GLY A 144 -0.41 18.90 -30.87
CA GLY A 144 -1.87 18.87 -30.90
C GLY A 144 -2.47 19.83 -29.88
N VAL A 145 -2.02 19.77 -28.62
CA VAL A 145 -2.47 20.67 -27.55
C VAL A 145 -2.19 22.13 -27.88
N LEU A 146 -0.97 22.48 -28.33
CA LEU A 146 -0.64 23.86 -28.68
C LEU A 146 -1.49 24.40 -29.86
N ALA A 147 -1.86 23.54 -30.81
CA ALA A 147 -2.71 23.91 -31.94
C ALA A 147 -4.15 24.27 -31.54
N THR A 148 -4.61 23.83 -30.36
CA THR A 148 -5.94 24.18 -29.83
C THR A 148 -6.02 25.59 -29.22
N GLY A 149 -4.89 26.30 -29.12
CA GLY A 149 -4.83 27.62 -28.50
C GLY A 149 -5.75 28.66 -29.16
N GLN A 150 -6.53 29.36 -28.35
CA GLN A 150 -7.51 30.35 -28.77
C GLN A 150 -7.01 31.78 -28.49
N SER A 151 -7.64 32.77 -29.12
CA SER A 151 -7.20 34.17 -29.05
C SER A 151 -7.30 34.77 -27.65
N ASP A 152 -8.25 34.30 -26.83
CA ASP A 152 -8.44 34.73 -25.44
C ASP A 152 -7.52 34.01 -24.45
N GLY A 153 -6.74 33.02 -24.90
CA GLY A 153 -5.79 32.25 -24.10
C GLY A 153 -6.27 30.88 -23.66
N PHE A 154 -7.54 30.52 -23.85
CA PHE A 154 -8.02 29.16 -23.61
C PHE A 154 -7.40 28.16 -24.60
N PHE A 155 -7.34 26.89 -24.21
CA PHE A 155 -6.95 25.79 -25.10
C PHE A 155 -7.66 24.49 -24.69
N GLY A 156 -7.56 23.45 -25.50
CA GLY A 156 -8.15 22.13 -25.22
C GLY A 156 -9.66 22.02 -25.51
N PRO A 157 -10.35 21.05 -24.90
CA PRO A 157 -11.76 20.76 -25.18
C PRO A 157 -12.67 21.95 -24.85
N THR A 158 -13.45 22.42 -25.83
CA THR A 158 -14.32 23.61 -25.69
C THR A 158 -15.40 23.43 -24.63
N SER A 159 -15.85 22.19 -24.41
CA SER A 159 -16.84 21.84 -23.38
C SER A 159 -16.38 22.22 -21.95
N LEU A 160 -15.07 22.22 -21.69
CA LEU A 160 -14.52 22.59 -20.38
C LEU A 160 -14.60 24.08 -20.07
N ARG A 161 -15.02 24.93 -21.01
CA ARG A 161 -15.26 26.36 -20.73
C ARG A 161 -16.45 26.60 -19.82
N THR A 162 -17.41 25.68 -19.79
CA THR A 162 -18.72 25.89 -19.15
C THR A 162 -19.21 24.70 -18.33
N SER A 163 -18.40 23.65 -18.16
CA SER A 163 -18.81 22.38 -17.55
C SER A 163 -19.03 22.45 -16.03
N LEU A 164 -18.57 23.50 -15.32
CA LEU A 164 -18.77 23.66 -13.88
C LEU A 164 -19.68 24.86 -13.57
N GLY A 165 -20.97 24.60 -13.41
CA GLY A 165 -21.95 25.64 -13.07
C GLY A 165 -22.01 26.79 -14.09
N GLY A 166 -21.72 26.49 -15.37
CA GLY A 166 -21.63 27.49 -16.44
C GLY A 166 -20.26 28.20 -16.54
N GLY A 167 -19.31 27.88 -15.66
CA GLY A 167 -17.92 28.35 -15.69
C GLY A 167 -16.92 27.25 -16.08
N PRO A 168 -15.62 27.59 -16.16
CA PRO A 168 -14.59 26.69 -16.64
C PRO A 168 -14.24 25.59 -15.63
N ASP A 169 -13.98 24.38 -16.13
CA ASP A 169 -13.32 23.30 -15.40
C ASP A 169 -11.81 23.35 -15.63
N PHE A 170 -11.07 23.86 -14.65
CA PHE A 170 -9.61 23.94 -14.71
C PHE A 170 -8.90 22.68 -14.24
N TRP A 171 -9.61 21.71 -13.64
CA TRP A 171 -8.97 20.52 -13.08
C TRP A 171 -8.14 19.73 -14.12
N PRO A 172 -8.68 19.37 -15.31
CA PRO A 172 -7.93 18.58 -16.29
C PRO A 172 -6.67 19.27 -16.81
N PHE A 173 -6.66 20.61 -16.77
CA PHE A 173 -5.52 21.39 -17.23
C PHE A 173 -4.32 21.27 -16.29
N MET A 174 -4.52 21.02 -15.00
CA MET A 174 -3.44 21.03 -14.01
C MET A 174 -2.29 20.05 -14.34
N PRO A 175 -2.54 18.75 -14.58
CA PRO A 175 -1.50 17.83 -15.05
C PRO A 175 -0.97 18.18 -16.45
N MET A 176 -1.81 18.71 -17.36
CA MET A 176 -1.36 19.13 -18.70
C MET A 176 -0.34 20.27 -18.63
N LEU A 177 -0.55 21.25 -17.73
CA LEU A 177 0.39 22.35 -17.52
C LEU A 177 1.76 21.82 -17.06
N GLN A 178 1.78 20.82 -16.17
CA GLN A 178 3.02 20.17 -15.74
C GLN A 178 3.71 19.46 -16.92
N ALA A 179 2.96 18.75 -17.76
CA ALA A 179 3.49 18.09 -18.95
C ALA A 179 4.15 19.08 -19.92
N LEU A 180 3.51 20.25 -20.16
CA LEU A 180 4.06 21.31 -21.00
C LEU A 180 5.34 21.91 -20.40
N CYS A 181 5.37 22.16 -19.08
CA CYS A 181 6.58 22.61 -18.39
C CYS A 181 7.73 21.62 -18.55
N THR A 182 7.48 20.33 -18.30
CA THR A 182 8.47 19.25 -18.46
C THR A 182 8.97 19.14 -19.91
N TYR A 183 8.06 19.17 -20.88
CA TYR A 183 8.43 19.16 -22.30
C TYR A 183 9.30 20.36 -22.67
N GLN A 184 8.97 21.55 -22.19
CA GLN A 184 9.76 22.77 -22.43
C GLN A 184 11.19 22.62 -21.90
N GLU A 185 11.37 21.99 -20.74
CA GLU A 185 12.68 21.88 -20.08
C GLU A 185 13.69 21.06 -20.89
N TYR A 186 13.29 19.95 -21.53
CA TYR A 186 14.22 19.12 -22.29
C TYR A 186 14.25 19.40 -23.80
N THR A 187 13.22 20.08 -24.35
CA THR A 187 13.18 20.44 -25.78
C THR A 187 13.60 21.88 -26.08
N GLY A 188 13.44 22.78 -25.11
CA GLY A 188 13.62 24.21 -25.33
C GLY A 188 12.53 24.85 -26.20
N ASP A 189 11.36 24.21 -26.36
CA ASP A 189 10.27 24.73 -27.21
C ASP A 189 9.81 26.13 -26.78
N SER A 190 10.15 27.13 -27.59
CA SER A 190 9.92 28.54 -27.28
C SER A 190 8.45 28.95 -27.34
N ARG A 191 7.57 28.10 -27.89
CA ARG A 191 6.12 28.37 -27.98
C ARG A 191 5.42 28.24 -26.63
N ILE A 192 5.96 27.43 -25.72
CA ILE A 192 5.27 27.04 -24.48
C ILE A 192 5.16 28.21 -23.50
N VAL A 193 6.24 28.97 -23.28
CA VAL A 193 6.22 30.10 -22.32
C VAL A 193 5.13 31.13 -22.69
N PRO A 194 5.06 31.65 -23.94
CA PRO A 194 3.97 32.54 -24.35
C PRO A 194 2.58 31.90 -24.29
N PHE A 195 2.47 30.60 -24.59
CA PHE A 195 1.20 29.87 -24.55
C PHE A 195 0.65 29.79 -23.12
N LEU A 196 1.48 29.40 -22.15
CA LEU A 196 1.13 29.35 -20.74
C LEU A 196 0.82 30.75 -20.18
N THR A 197 1.57 31.79 -20.58
CA THR A 197 1.27 33.18 -20.18
C THR A 197 -0.15 33.60 -20.61
N LYS A 198 -0.57 33.26 -21.83
CA LYS A 198 -1.93 33.54 -22.30
C LYS A 198 -2.98 32.76 -21.52
N PHE A 199 -2.75 31.47 -21.27
CA PHE A 199 -3.69 30.65 -20.51
C PHE A 199 -3.86 31.12 -19.06
N PHE A 200 -2.79 31.47 -18.37
CA PHE A 200 -2.91 32.05 -17.03
C PHE A 200 -3.52 33.45 -17.06
N GLY A 201 -3.29 34.23 -18.12
CA GLY A 201 -4.03 35.47 -18.38
C GLY A 201 -5.54 35.24 -18.48
N TYR A 202 -5.96 34.21 -19.24
CA TYR A 202 -7.36 33.78 -19.32
C TYR A 202 -7.90 33.36 -17.94
N GLN A 203 -7.20 32.47 -17.23
CA GLN A 203 -7.60 31.99 -15.90
C GLN A 203 -7.75 33.14 -14.90
N ASN A 204 -6.89 34.17 -14.98
CA ASN A 204 -6.95 35.32 -14.09
C ASN A 204 -8.21 36.19 -14.29
N THR A 205 -8.92 36.07 -15.42
CA THR A 205 -10.15 36.84 -15.67
C THR A 205 -11.35 36.39 -14.81
N PHE A 206 -11.30 35.21 -14.21
CA PHE A 206 -12.45 34.61 -13.49
C PHE A 206 -12.49 34.99 -12.01
N GLY A 207 -13.69 35.00 -11.40
CA GLY A 207 -13.87 35.22 -9.95
C GLY A 207 -13.69 33.95 -9.11
N ALA A 208 -14.04 34.04 -7.83
CA ALA A 208 -13.92 32.95 -6.84
C ALA A 208 -14.55 31.62 -7.30
N SER A 209 -15.66 31.68 -8.03
CA SER A 209 -16.41 30.50 -8.50
C SER A 209 -15.58 29.56 -9.37
N ALA A 210 -14.53 30.04 -10.05
CA ALA A 210 -13.67 29.18 -10.87
C ALA A 210 -12.60 28.43 -10.05
N PHE A 211 -12.41 28.80 -8.79
CA PHE A 211 -11.34 28.27 -7.94
C PHE A 211 -11.86 27.42 -6.76
N ASN A 212 -13.16 27.53 -6.44
CA ASN A 212 -13.79 26.90 -5.28
C ASN A 212 -14.77 25.76 -5.61
N GLN A 213 -14.70 25.20 -6.82
CA GLN A 213 -15.57 24.12 -7.29
C GLN A 213 -14.78 22.89 -7.76
N SER A 214 -15.45 21.73 -7.75
CA SER A 214 -14.95 20.46 -8.28
C SER A 214 -13.60 20.01 -7.66
N TRP A 215 -12.98 19.00 -8.26
CA TRP A 215 -11.64 18.49 -7.91
C TRP A 215 -10.57 19.57 -7.93
N GLY A 216 -10.71 20.58 -8.81
CA GLY A 216 -9.76 21.68 -8.90
C GLY A 216 -9.60 22.42 -7.57
N SER A 217 -10.70 22.66 -6.85
CA SER A 217 -10.70 23.38 -5.58
C SER A 217 -9.77 22.81 -4.51
N VAL A 218 -9.46 21.51 -4.58
CA VAL A 218 -8.68 20.77 -3.57
C VAL A 218 -7.30 20.30 -4.10
N ARG A 219 -6.92 20.65 -5.34
CA ARG A 219 -5.68 20.16 -5.99
C ARG A 219 -4.78 21.27 -6.57
N TRP A 220 -5.01 22.52 -6.18
CA TRP A 220 -4.32 23.70 -6.74
C TRP A 220 -2.80 23.73 -6.56
N ALA A 221 -2.21 22.94 -5.64
CA ALA A 221 -0.76 22.81 -5.47
C ALA A 221 -0.01 22.60 -6.80
N THR A 222 -0.55 21.73 -7.66
CA THR A 222 0.02 21.40 -8.98
C THR A 222 0.03 22.61 -9.93
N THR A 223 -0.97 23.49 -9.85
CA THR A 223 -1.02 24.73 -10.64
C THR A 223 -0.10 25.79 -10.07
N LEU A 224 -0.04 25.95 -8.75
CA LEU A 224 0.88 26.89 -8.10
C LEU A 224 2.33 26.60 -8.50
N HIS A 225 2.71 25.32 -8.57
CA HIS A 225 3.99 24.90 -9.12
C HIS A 225 4.23 25.44 -10.54
N SER A 226 3.29 25.24 -11.47
CA SER A 226 3.41 25.72 -12.86
C SER A 226 3.40 27.25 -12.98
N LEU A 227 2.66 27.95 -12.13
CA LEU A 227 2.66 29.42 -12.03
C LEU A 227 4.02 29.95 -11.59
N HIS A 228 4.59 29.39 -10.53
CA HIS A 228 5.93 29.78 -10.05
C HIS A 228 7.01 29.45 -11.08
N TRP A 229 6.90 28.32 -11.77
CA TRP A 229 7.78 27.95 -12.87
C TRP A 229 7.77 28.97 -14.02
N LEU A 230 6.57 29.48 -14.37
CA LEU A 230 6.42 30.48 -15.43
C LEU A 230 6.87 31.86 -14.95
N PHE A 231 6.57 32.23 -13.71
CA PHE A 231 7.02 33.48 -13.11
C PHE A 231 8.56 33.57 -13.08
N ALA A 232 9.24 32.49 -12.70
CA ALA A 232 10.70 32.41 -12.74
C ALA A 232 11.31 32.67 -14.13
N ARG A 233 10.55 32.48 -15.21
CA ARG A 233 10.99 32.73 -16.59
C ARG A 233 10.58 34.08 -17.15
N THR A 234 9.50 34.67 -16.64
CA THR A 234 8.87 35.85 -17.24
C THR A 234 8.99 37.10 -16.39
N GLY A 235 9.08 36.95 -15.06
CA GLY A 235 8.97 38.05 -14.11
C GLY A 235 7.60 38.73 -14.08
N ASP A 236 6.58 38.14 -14.70
CA ASP A 236 5.24 38.75 -14.77
C ASP A 236 4.50 38.66 -13.43
N SER A 237 4.38 39.79 -12.74
CA SER A 237 3.69 39.90 -11.45
C SER A 237 2.21 39.48 -11.47
N MET A 238 1.55 39.45 -12.64
CA MET A 238 0.18 38.95 -12.77
C MET A 238 0.06 37.50 -12.28
N LEU A 239 1.09 36.68 -12.54
CA LEU A 239 1.13 35.27 -12.13
C LEU A 239 1.15 35.12 -10.61
N LEU A 240 1.84 36.02 -9.90
CA LEU A 240 1.86 36.05 -8.44
C LEU A 240 0.50 36.47 -7.88
N GLY A 241 -0.14 37.48 -8.48
CA GLY A 241 -1.50 37.87 -8.09
C GLY A 241 -2.52 36.75 -8.32
N LEU A 242 -2.35 35.96 -9.39
CA LEU A 242 -3.17 34.77 -9.64
C LEU A 242 -2.90 33.65 -8.62
N ALA A 243 -1.64 33.42 -8.22
CA ALA A 243 -1.31 32.48 -7.16
C ALA A 243 -1.98 32.86 -5.82
N ASP A 244 -1.88 34.14 -5.43
CA ASP A 244 -2.51 34.68 -4.22
C ASP A 244 -4.05 34.50 -4.29
N LYS A 245 -4.64 34.73 -5.48
CA LYS A 245 -6.08 34.54 -5.75
C LYS A 245 -6.52 33.08 -5.67
N ILE A 246 -5.72 32.15 -6.21
CA ILE A 246 -5.99 30.71 -6.13
C ILE A 246 -5.99 30.28 -4.67
N HIS A 247 -4.95 30.61 -3.90
CA HIS A 247 -4.86 30.26 -2.48
C HIS A 247 -6.01 30.86 -1.67
N GLN A 248 -6.42 32.10 -1.97
CA GLN A 248 -7.53 32.76 -1.29
C GLN A 248 -8.88 32.04 -1.48
N TYR A 249 -9.13 31.49 -2.67
CA TYR A 249 -10.45 30.95 -3.04
C TYR A 249 -10.50 29.42 -3.12
N SER A 250 -9.36 28.73 -3.06
CA SER A 250 -9.30 27.28 -3.00
C SER A 250 -9.91 26.74 -1.70
N ALA A 251 -10.09 25.43 -1.64
CA ALA A 251 -10.48 24.76 -0.41
C ALA A 251 -9.36 24.88 0.64
N ASN A 252 -9.75 25.15 1.88
CA ASN A 252 -8.81 25.49 2.94
C ASN A 252 -8.08 24.25 3.49
N TYR A 253 -6.77 24.17 3.24
CA TYR A 253 -5.80 23.24 3.82
C TYR A 253 -4.94 23.87 4.95
N VAL A 254 -5.19 25.11 5.38
CA VAL A 254 -4.33 25.78 6.38
C VAL A 254 -4.55 25.22 7.79
N ASN A 255 -5.78 24.83 8.11
CA ASN A 255 -6.18 24.33 9.42
C ASN A 255 -7.33 23.33 9.33
N ASN A 256 -7.43 22.64 8.20
CA ASN A 256 -8.54 21.77 7.86
C ASN A 256 -8.14 20.78 6.76
N LEU A 257 -8.78 19.60 6.72
CA LEU A 257 -8.70 18.69 5.58
C LEU A 257 -10.02 18.75 4.81
N PRO A 258 -10.11 19.49 3.69
CA PRO A 258 -11.37 19.78 3.01
C PRO A 258 -11.97 18.58 2.26
N SER A 259 -11.24 17.48 2.16
CA SER A 259 -11.63 16.27 1.45
C SER A 259 -11.06 15.04 2.16
N LEU A 260 -11.79 13.92 2.14
CA LEU A 260 -11.27 12.62 2.56
C LEU A 260 -10.82 11.73 1.39
N HIS A 261 -11.12 12.11 0.15
CA HIS A 261 -10.59 11.43 -1.03
C HIS A 261 -9.06 11.38 -1.00
N ASN A 262 -8.49 10.19 -1.11
CA ASN A 262 -7.08 9.95 -0.82
C ASN A 262 -6.15 10.77 -1.73
N VAL A 263 -6.46 10.85 -3.04
CA VAL A 263 -5.63 11.61 -3.99
C VAL A 263 -5.70 13.11 -3.72
N ASN A 264 -6.83 13.62 -3.23
CA ASN A 264 -6.96 15.02 -2.85
C ASN A 264 -6.10 15.32 -1.64
N LEU A 265 -6.05 14.40 -0.68
CA LEU A 265 -5.17 14.51 0.48
C LEU A 265 -3.69 14.43 0.05
N ALA A 266 -3.33 13.47 -0.79
CA ALA A 266 -1.98 13.25 -1.29
C ALA A 266 -1.40 14.46 -2.06
N GLN A 267 -2.23 15.19 -2.81
CA GLN A 267 -1.82 16.42 -3.52
C GLN A 267 -1.98 17.67 -2.65
N GLY A 268 -3.18 17.86 -2.11
CA GLY A 268 -3.66 19.12 -1.55
C GLY A 268 -2.95 19.57 -0.28
N PHE A 269 -2.44 18.65 0.54
CA PHE A 269 -1.71 19.01 1.76
C PHE A 269 -0.47 19.88 1.49
N THR A 270 0.08 19.85 0.28
CA THR A 270 1.24 20.68 -0.11
C THR A 270 0.87 22.08 -0.60
N GLU A 271 -0.42 22.36 -0.85
CA GLU A 271 -0.87 23.64 -1.37
C GLU A 271 -0.42 24.82 -0.48
N PRO A 272 -0.57 24.77 0.86
CA PRO A 272 -0.10 25.84 1.73
C PRO A 272 1.41 26.09 1.60
N ALA A 273 2.24 25.05 1.50
CA ALA A 273 3.68 25.20 1.31
C ALA A 273 4.06 25.86 -0.02
N PHE A 274 3.31 25.61 -1.10
CA PHE A 274 3.50 26.35 -2.35
C PHE A 274 3.12 27.82 -2.19
N ALA A 275 2.00 28.13 -1.52
CA ALA A 275 1.62 29.50 -1.22
C ALA A 275 2.63 30.22 -0.30
N ALA A 276 3.28 29.50 0.62
CA ALA A 276 4.32 30.01 1.52
C ALA A 276 5.52 30.62 0.78
N LEU A 277 5.76 30.23 -0.47
CA LEU A 277 6.79 30.83 -1.32
C LEU A 277 6.54 32.32 -1.57
N ARG A 278 5.36 32.85 -1.25
CA ARG A 278 5.05 34.29 -1.29
C ARG A 278 5.48 35.06 -0.04
N GLY A 279 6.02 34.38 0.98
CA GLY A 279 6.66 35.01 2.14
C GLY A 279 6.04 34.67 3.49
N ASP A 280 5.13 33.70 3.57
CA ASP A 280 4.48 33.28 4.83
C ASP A 280 4.88 31.85 5.21
N ALA A 281 5.88 31.73 6.08
CA ALA A 281 6.37 30.44 6.57
C ALA A 281 5.33 29.66 7.41
N SER A 282 4.28 30.32 7.93
CA SER A 282 3.22 29.63 8.67
C SER A 282 2.38 28.72 7.78
N LEU A 283 2.32 29.00 6.48
CA LEU A 283 1.64 28.12 5.52
C LEU A 283 2.42 26.83 5.27
N THR A 284 3.76 26.87 5.25
CA THR A 284 4.56 25.63 5.24
C THR A 284 4.21 24.76 6.45
N GLN A 285 3.98 25.38 7.61
CA GLN A 285 3.61 24.66 8.82
C GLN A 285 2.28 23.91 8.70
N ALA A 286 1.29 24.52 8.04
CA ALA A 286 0.01 23.89 7.81
C ALA A 286 0.18 22.57 7.04
N SER A 287 1.01 22.56 5.99
CA SER A 287 1.30 21.34 5.24
C SER A 287 1.89 20.22 6.12
N TYR A 288 2.77 20.55 7.08
CA TYR A 288 3.28 19.55 8.04
C TYR A 288 2.19 19.03 8.97
N GLN A 289 1.29 19.91 9.43
CA GLN A 289 0.19 19.54 10.31
C GLN A 289 -0.84 18.66 9.60
N ASP A 290 -1.15 18.97 8.34
CA ASP A 290 -2.01 18.15 7.50
C ASP A 290 -1.42 16.76 7.29
N TYR A 291 -0.15 16.68 6.89
CA TYR A 291 0.56 15.41 6.76
C TYR A 291 0.52 14.59 8.05
N ALA A 292 0.85 15.21 9.19
CA ALA A 292 0.81 14.56 10.50
C ALA A 292 -0.60 14.09 10.86
N THR A 293 -1.64 14.84 10.50
CA THR A 293 -3.05 14.48 10.74
C THR A 293 -3.46 13.29 9.87
N ILE A 294 -3.14 13.31 8.58
CA ILE A 294 -3.40 12.21 7.64
C ILE A 294 -2.71 10.94 8.12
N GLN A 295 -1.40 10.99 8.38
CA GLN A 295 -0.62 9.82 8.80
C GLN A 295 -1.00 9.34 10.20
N GLY A 296 -1.22 10.25 11.14
CA GLY A 296 -1.63 9.91 12.50
C GLY A 296 -3.02 9.26 12.57
N THR A 297 -3.90 9.54 11.61
CA THR A 297 -5.27 9.02 11.58
C THR A 297 -5.38 7.76 10.74
N TYR A 298 -4.81 7.78 9.53
CA TYR A 298 -5.01 6.74 8.50
C TYR A 298 -3.71 6.03 8.09
N GLY A 299 -2.53 6.58 8.38
CA GLY A 299 -1.21 6.04 8.00
C GLY A 299 -0.62 5.05 9.00
N GLN A 300 -1.43 4.29 9.72
CA GLN A 300 -0.99 3.48 10.87
C GLN A 300 -0.52 2.07 10.47
N PHE A 301 0.06 1.91 9.28
CA PHE A 301 0.63 0.67 8.79
C PHE A 301 1.76 0.96 7.78
N SER A 302 2.52 -0.08 7.41
CA SER A 302 3.71 0.09 6.55
C SER A 302 3.37 0.26 5.07
N GLY A 303 4.29 0.85 4.29
CA GLY A 303 4.14 1.09 2.85
C GLY A 303 4.16 2.57 2.45
N GLY A 304 4.17 3.49 3.43
CA GLY A 304 4.32 4.94 3.21
C GLY A 304 3.05 5.70 2.83
N GLY A 305 1.98 4.98 2.51
CA GLY A 305 0.65 5.54 2.23
C GLY A 305 -0.20 5.70 3.49
N PHE A 306 -1.52 5.65 3.31
CA PHE A 306 -2.50 5.63 4.38
C PHE A 306 -3.76 4.89 3.93
N ALA A 307 -4.62 4.46 4.87
CA ALA A 307 -5.91 3.83 4.58
C ALA A 307 -6.76 4.77 3.74
N GLY A 308 -6.87 4.47 2.46
CA GLY A 308 -7.44 5.35 1.46
C GLY A 308 -7.60 4.60 0.15
N ASP A 309 -8.41 3.55 0.17
CA ASP A 309 -8.76 2.75 -1.00
C ASP A 309 -9.59 3.51 -2.05
N GLU A 310 -10.16 4.66 -1.68
CA GLU A 310 -10.69 5.74 -2.54
C GLU A 310 -10.81 6.98 -1.63
N ASN A 311 -11.58 6.83 -0.55
CA ASN A 311 -11.68 7.78 0.54
C ASN A 311 -11.03 7.22 1.80
N ALA A 312 -10.38 8.09 2.57
CA ALA A 312 -10.08 7.80 3.95
C ALA A 312 -11.39 7.76 4.77
N ARG A 313 -11.65 6.68 5.48
CA ARG A 313 -12.93 6.45 6.17
C ARG A 313 -12.73 6.33 7.69
N PRO A 314 -13.40 7.13 8.53
CA PRO A 314 -13.33 6.99 9.97
C PRO A 314 -13.71 5.58 10.42
N GLY A 315 -12.87 4.94 11.25
CA GLY A 315 -13.05 3.54 11.67
C GLY A 315 -12.43 2.49 10.74
N TYR A 316 -11.97 2.89 9.56
CA TYR A 316 -11.32 2.03 8.56
C TYR A 316 -9.86 2.46 8.41
N GLY A 317 -9.05 2.24 9.46
CA GLY A 317 -7.61 2.54 9.48
C GLY A 317 -6.69 1.31 9.49
N ASP A 318 -7.28 0.13 9.26
CA ASP A 318 -6.59 -1.15 9.41
C ASP A 318 -5.76 -1.52 8.15
N PRO A 319 -4.75 -2.41 8.27
CA PRO A 319 -3.80 -2.69 7.18
C PRO A 319 -4.39 -3.32 5.91
N ARG A 320 -5.68 -3.68 5.90
CA ARG A 320 -6.38 -4.15 4.69
C ARG A 320 -6.98 -3.01 3.84
N GLN A 321 -7.10 -1.80 4.40
CA GLN A 321 -7.81 -0.64 3.80
C GLN A 321 -7.07 0.02 2.63
N ALA A 322 -5.97 -0.59 2.18
CA ALA A 322 -5.22 -0.23 0.98
C ALA A 322 -4.87 1.26 0.82
N PHE A 323 -4.20 1.56 -0.28
CA PHE A 323 -3.98 2.91 -0.77
C PHE A 323 -4.05 2.87 -2.29
N GLU A 324 -4.76 3.82 -2.89
CA GLU A 324 -4.94 3.90 -4.35
C GLU A 324 -3.60 4.15 -5.07
N THR A 325 -3.42 3.53 -6.23
CA THR A 325 -2.24 3.72 -7.09
C THR A 325 -2.02 5.18 -7.51
N CYS A 326 -3.07 5.96 -7.81
CA CYS A 326 -2.94 7.42 -7.99
C CYS A 326 -2.40 8.09 -6.73
N GLY A 327 -2.92 7.71 -5.56
CA GLY A 327 -2.48 8.22 -4.27
C GLY A 327 -0.98 8.02 -4.08
N ILE A 328 -0.44 6.84 -4.43
CA ILE A 328 0.99 6.53 -4.34
C ILE A 328 1.84 7.57 -5.09
N VAL A 329 1.57 7.77 -6.39
CA VAL A 329 2.44 8.60 -7.23
C VAL A 329 2.27 10.11 -6.98
N GLU A 330 1.06 10.54 -6.60
CA GLU A 330 0.81 11.94 -6.25
C GLU A 330 1.43 12.29 -4.90
N TYR A 331 1.44 11.33 -3.96
CA TYR A 331 2.09 11.55 -2.67
C TYR A 331 3.62 11.56 -2.80
N MET A 332 4.18 10.71 -3.67
CA MET A 332 5.59 10.80 -4.08
C MET A 332 5.93 12.20 -4.64
N GLN A 333 5.15 12.70 -5.59
CA GLN A 333 5.34 14.04 -6.18
C GLN A 333 5.30 15.15 -5.12
N SER A 334 4.34 15.06 -4.19
CA SER A 334 4.20 16.00 -3.08
C SER A 334 5.42 15.98 -2.16
N PHE A 335 5.91 14.79 -1.80
CA PHE A 335 7.13 14.64 -1.00
C PHE A 335 8.38 15.17 -1.70
N GLU A 336 8.55 14.89 -2.99
CA GLU A 336 9.65 15.45 -3.78
C GLU A 336 9.59 16.98 -3.79
N SER A 337 8.38 17.54 -3.91
CA SER A 337 8.17 18.99 -3.87
C SER A 337 8.50 19.59 -2.51
N MET A 338 8.05 18.95 -1.43
CA MET A 338 8.38 19.36 -0.07
C MET A 338 9.88 19.25 0.22
N ALA A 339 10.54 18.18 -0.23
CA ALA A 339 11.99 18.03 -0.13
C ALA A 339 12.72 19.19 -0.82
N ARG A 340 12.28 19.59 -2.03
CA ARG A 340 12.84 20.74 -2.75
C ARG A 340 12.64 22.06 -2.00
N MET A 341 11.41 22.33 -1.55
CA MET A 341 11.03 23.61 -0.94
C MET A 341 11.61 23.81 0.46
N THR A 342 11.69 22.75 1.26
CA THR A 342 12.07 22.82 2.67
C THR A 342 13.50 22.37 2.94
N GLY A 343 14.06 21.53 2.06
CA GLY A 343 15.34 20.85 2.31
C GLY A 343 15.29 19.89 3.51
N ASP A 344 14.10 19.49 3.96
CA ASP A 344 13.91 18.50 5.00
C ASP A 344 14.04 17.09 4.39
N PRO A 345 15.00 16.27 4.85
CA PRO A 345 15.28 14.96 4.29
C PRO A 345 14.19 13.92 4.58
N SER A 346 13.31 14.16 5.56
CA SER A 346 12.22 13.23 5.87
C SER A 346 11.20 13.11 4.74
N TRP A 347 11.03 14.14 3.93
CA TRP A 347 10.22 14.06 2.72
C TRP A 347 10.83 13.13 1.67
N ALA A 348 12.16 13.17 1.50
CA ALA A 348 12.86 12.22 0.63
C ALA A 348 12.76 10.77 1.15
N ASP A 349 12.78 10.58 2.48
CA ASP A 349 12.49 9.26 3.08
C ASP A 349 11.06 8.79 2.78
N GLY A 350 10.09 9.70 2.78
CA GLY A 350 8.71 9.42 2.35
C GLY A 350 8.63 8.98 0.90
N THR A 351 9.33 9.68 -0.02
CA THR A 351 9.44 9.30 -1.43
C THR A 351 10.04 7.90 -1.58
N GLU A 352 11.17 7.61 -0.92
CA GLU A 352 11.81 6.28 -0.95
C GLU A 352 10.90 5.18 -0.38
N THR A 353 10.15 5.48 0.67
CA THR A 353 9.22 4.52 1.28
C THR A 353 8.12 4.14 0.30
N LEU A 354 7.52 5.08 -0.43
CA LEU A 354 6.52 4.76 -1.45
C LEU A 354 7.17 4.07 -2.67
N ALA A 355 8.28 4.61 -3.18
CA ALA A 355 8.92 4.14 -4.41
C ALA A 355 9.47 2.71 -4.31
N PHE A 356 10.00 2.30 -3.15
CA PHE A 356 10.59 0.97 -2.98
C PHE A 356 9.64 -0.07 -2.38
N ASN A 357 8.42 0.34 -2.00
CA ASN A 357 7.43 -0.54 -1.38
C ASN A 357 6.12 -0.54 -2.18
N SER A 358 5.28 0.48 -2.02
CA SER A 358 3.92 0.46 -2.57
C SER A 358 3.87 0.61 -4.09
N LEU A 359 4.71 1.46 -4.69
CA LEU A 359 4.70 1.68 -6.15
C LEU A 359 4.95 0.39 -6.95
N PRO A 360 6.07 -0.34 -6.79
CA PRO A 360 6.30 -1.56 -7.53
C PRO A 360 5.28 -2.65 -7.20
N ALA A 361 4.78 -2.69 -5.96
CA ALA A 361 3.79 -3.69 -5.57
C ALA A 361 2.37 -3.40 -6.12
N ALA A 362 2.12 -2.19 -6.64
CA ALA A 362 0.89 -1.83 -7.35
C ALA A 362 0.85 -2.32 -8.80
N MET A 363 2.02 -2.67 -9.35
CA MET A 363 2.20 -2.99 -10.77
C MET A 363 2.36 -4.49 -10.98
N GLU A 364 1.84 -4.98 -12.11
CA GLU A 364 2.25 -6.28 -12.63
C GLU A 364 3.76 -6.21 -12.97
N PRO A 365 4.58 -7.24 -12.68
CA PRO A 365 6.04 -7.17 -12.85
C PRO A 365 6.57 -6.75 -14.24
N GLY A 366 5.80 -6.98 -15.31
CA GLY A 366 6.06 -6.52 -16.67
C GLY A 366 5.51 -5.14 -17.01
N HIS A 367 4.82 -4.47 -16.08
CA HIS A 367 4.17 -3.16 -16.21
C HIS A 367 3.08 -3.10 -17.29
N THR A 368 2.52 -4.26 -17.66
CA THR A 368 1.44 -4.36 -18.68
C THR A 368 0.03 -4.23 -18.08
N ALA A 369 -0.07 -4.33 -16.77
CA ALA A 369 -1.28 -4.16 -15.98
C ALA A 369 -0.94 -3.59 -14.59
N LEU A 370 -1.94 -3.06 -13.90
CA LEU A 370 -1.83 -2.62 -12.52
C LEU A 370 -3.11 -2.91 -11.76
N HIS A 371 -3.06 -2.88 -10.44
CA HIS A 371 -4.27 -2.91 -9.64
C HIS A 371 -4.58 -1.55 -9.02
N TYR A 372 -5.84 -1.34 -8.66
CA TYR A 372 -6.30 -0.06 -8.16
C TYR A 372 -5.81 0.19 -6.72
N ALA A 373 -5.91 -0.84 -5.86
CA ALA A 373 -5.69 -0.72 -4.42
C ALA A 373 -4.57 -1.66 -3.93
N THR A 374 -3.55 -1.06 -3.32
CA THR A 374 -2.39 -1.74 -2.70
C THR A 374 -2.52 -1.72 -1.17
N ALA A 375 -2.58 -2.88 -0.50
CA ALA A 375 -2.66 -2.97 0.96
C ALA A 375 -1.42 -3.59 1.61
N ALA A 376 -1.16 -3.22 2.87
CA ALA A 376 -0.09 -3.83 3.68
C ALA A 376 -0.37 -5.32 3.95
N ASN A 377 -1.64 -5.68 4.15
CA ASN A 377 -2.09 -7.06 4.23
C ASN A 377 -3.07 -7.36 3.08
N GLN A 378 -2.57 -8.01 2.02
CA GLN A 378 -3.29 -8.34 0.79
C GLN A 378 -2.93 -9.76 0.35
N VAL A 379 -3.79 -10.73 0.69
CA VAL A 379 -3.48 -12.17 0.58
C VAL A 379 -3.97 -12.82 -0.72
N GLN A 380 -4.76 -12.09 -1.51
CA GLN A 380 -5.32 -12.52 -2.79
C GLN A 380 -5.59 -11.31 -3.67
N LEU A 381 -5.39 -11.46 -4.98
CA LEU A 381 -5.75 -10.49 -6.02
C LEU A 381 -6.74 -11.16 -6.99
N ASP A 382 -8.03 -11.03 -6.78
CA ASP A 382 -9.06 -11.60 -7.67
C ASP A 382 -9.82 -10.50 -8.41
N ASP A 383 -10.44 -10.86 -9.54
CA ASP A 383 -11.28 -9.93 -10.31
C ASP A 383 -12.72 -9.96 -9.80
N TYR A 384 -12.91 -9.64 -8.51
CA TYR A 384 -14.21 -9.72 -7.85
C TYR A 384 -14.53 -8.49 -7.00
N ASP A 385 -15.74 -7.97 -7.20
CA ASP A 385 -16.25 -6.81 -6.47
C ASP A 385 -16.46 -7.13 -4.98
N LYS A 386 -15.89 -6.30 -4.10
CA LYS A 386 -16.02 -6.49 -2.64
C LYS A 386 -17.20 -5.69 -2.14
N THR A 387 -18.12 -6.36 -1.43
CA THR A 387 -19.42 -5.80 -1.02
C THR A 387 -19.68 -5.88 0.49
N LEU A 388 -18.77 -6.43 1.29
CA LEU A 388 -18.86 -6.41 2.76
C LEU A 388 -18.25 -5.13 3.35
N HIS A 389 -18.23 -4.05 2.57
CA HIS A 389 -17.67 -2.75 2.93
C HIS A 389 -16.20 -2.80 3.36
N GLN A 390 -15.43 -3.77 2.85
CA GLN A 390 -13.99 -3.83 3.10
C GLN A 390 -13.27 -2.65 2.47
N PHE A 391 -13.76 -2.22 1.33
CA PHE A 391 -13.35 -1.07 0.54
C PHE A 391 -14.58 -0.18 0.31
N ASP A 392 -14.38 1.05 -0.14
CA ASP A 392 -15.40 2.07 -0.39
C ASP A 392 -16.01 1.90 -1.79
N ASN A 393 -15.16 1.57 -2.77
CA ASN A 393 -15.56 1.29 -4.14
C ASN A 393 -16.24 -0.07 -4.29
N THR A 394 -17.08 -0.19 -5.32
CA THR A 394 -17.92 -1.37 -5.60
C THR A 394 -17.51 -2.13 -6.86
N PHE A 395 -16.29 -1.90 -7.35
CA PHE A 395 -15.70 -2.64 -8.47
C PHE A 395 -14.47 -3.44 -7.99
N SER A 396 -14.00 -4.36 -8.82
CA SER A 396 -12.78 -5.13 -8.56
C SER A 396 -11.52 -4.25 -8.55
N MET A 397 -10.90 -4.15 -7.38
CA MET A 397 -9.75 -3.26 -7.14
C MET A 397 -8.40 -3.96 -7.04
N GLN A 398 -8.39 -5.29 -6.91
CA GLN A 398 -7.20 -6.03 -6.49
C GLN A 398 -6.47 -6.75 -7.64
N ALA A 399 -7.20 -7.24 -8.66
CA ALA A 399 -6.59 -7.88 -9.82
C ALA A 399 -5.72 -6.90 -10.64
N TYR A 400 -4.72 -7.43 -11.33
CA TYR A 400 -3.93 -6.66 -12.29
C TYR A 400 -4.70 -6.55 -13.60
N LEU A 401 -5.26 -5.38 -13.89
CA LEU A 401 -6.01 -5.10 -15.12
C LEU A 401 -5.41 -3.93 -15.90
N LEU A 402 -5.82 -3.80 -17.16
CA LEU A 402 -5.57 -2.61 -17.96
C LEU A 402 -6.32 -1.39 -17.40
N GLY A 403 -7.48 -1.61 -16.78
CA GLY A 403 -8.23 -0.59 -16.05
C GLY A 403 -8.84 0.54 -16.89
N VAL A 404 -8.85 0.44 -18.23
CA VAL A 404 -9.30 1.51 -19.15
C VAL A 404 -10.67 2.05 -18.78
N ASP A 405 -11.65 1.15 -18.55
CA ASP A 405 -13.04 1.52 -18.24
C ASP A 405 -13.44 1.29 -16.78
N LYS A 406 -12.67 0.50 -16.02
CA LYS A 406 -12.98 0.19 -14.61
C LYS A 406 -12.46 1.28 -13.66
N TYR A 407 -11.20 1.70 -13.81
CA TYR A 407 -10.55 2.66 -12.91
C TYR A 407 -9.55 3.55 -13.66
N ARG A 408 -10.05 4.22 -14.69
CA ARG A 408 -9.26 4.95 -15.69
C ARG A 408 -8.20 5.91 -15.13
N CYS A 409 -8.37 6.51 -13.96
CA CYS A 409 -7.38 7.45 -13.40
C CYS A 409 -5.99 6.81 -13.20
N CYS A 410 -5.91 5.65 -12.52
CA CYS A 410 -4.67 4.99 -12.15
C CYS A 410 -3.74 4.66 -13.33
N PRO A 411 -4.19 3.93 -14.38
CA PRO A 411 -3.33 3.58 -15.52
C PRO A 411 -2.91 4.78 -16.35
N HIS A 412 -3.69 5.88 -16.37
CA HIS A 412 -3.25 7.12 -17.00
C HIS A 412 -2.27 7.92 -16.12
N ASN A 413 -2.39 7.86 -14.78
CA ASN A 413 -1.64 8.73 -13.88
C ASN A 413 -0.28 8.16 -13.43
N TYR A 414 -0.17 6.85 -13.20
CA TYR A 414 0.97 6.26 -12.48
C TYR A 414 2.34 6.49 -13.15
N GLY A 415 2.39 6.69 -14.47
CA GLY A 415 3.62 6.78 -15.26
C GLY A 415 4.57 7.92 -14.90
N GLN A 416 4.15 8.84 -14.01
CA GLN A 416 5.05 9.84 -13.43
C GLN A 416 5.98 9.29 -12.34
N GLY A 417 5.67 8.15 -11.71
CA GLY A 417 6.32 7.65 -10.49
C GLY A 417 7.83 7.51 -10.61
N TRP A 418 8.33 6.59 -11.44
CA TRP A 418 9.78 6.40 -11.61
C TRP A 418 10.44 7.55 -12.37
N ALA A 419 9.71 8.22 -13.25
CA ALA A 419 10.23 9.36 -14.00
C ALA A 419 10.57 10.53 -13.07
N TYR A 420 9.64 10.94 -12.20
CA TYR A 420 9.86 12.01 -11.23
C TYR A 420 10.82 11.61 -10.11
N PHE A 421 10.82 10.35 -9.68
CA PHE A 421 11.87 9.82 -8.80
C PHE A 421 13.27 10.05 -9.42
N THR A 422 13.41 9.76 -10.72
CA THR A 422 14.67 9.95 -11.45
C THR A 422 15.04 11.42 -11.56
N GLU A 423 14.09 12.30 -11.88
CA GLU A 423 14.31 13.75 -11.96
C GLU A 423 14.74 14.36 -10.62
N ASN A 424 14.22 13.83 -9.50
CA ASN A 424 14.46 14.34 -8.17
C ASN A 424 15.59 13.63 -7.40
N ALA A 425 16.23 12.62 -8.00
CA ALA A 425 17.38 11.94 -7.41
C ALA A 425 18.54 12.92 -7.13
N TRP A 426 18.72 13.89 -8.04
CA TRP A 426 19.71 14.95 -7.94
C TRP A 426 19.08 16.32 -8.07
N LEU A 427 19.45 17.24 -7.19
CA LEU A 427 18.97 18.62 -7.19
C LEU A 427 20.12 19.61 -7.27
N ALA A 428 19.88 20.76 -7.89
CA ALA A 428 20.76 21.92 -7.74
C ALA A 428 20.50 22.58 -6.37
N THR A 429 21.50 23.30 -5.86
CA THR A 429 21.37 24.03 -4.59
C THR A 429 21.49 25.53 -4.80
N ALA A 430 20.84 26.32 -3.94
CA ALA A 430 20.83 27.79 -4.04
C ALA A 430 22.21 28.45 -3.82
N ASP A 431 23.21 27.69 -3.39
CA ASP A 431 24.60 28.08 -3.27
C ASP A 431 25.50 27.55 -4.40
N ASN A 432 24.90 27.28 -5.57
CA ASN A 432 25.56 26.83 -6.80
C ASN A 432 26.23 25.45 -6.68
N GLY A 433 25.71 24.57 -5.82
CA GLY A 433 26.17 23.21 -5.64
C GLY A 433 25.22 22.15 -6.20
N LEU A 434 25.40 20.91 -5.75
CA LEU A 434 24.55 19.77 -6.05
C LEU A 434 24.19 19.00 -4.79
N ALA A 435 23.00 18.41 -4.78
CA ALA A 435 22.54 17.52 -3.71
C ALA A 435 22.14 16.16 -4.29
N ALA A 436 22.71 15.09 -3.74
CA ALA A 436 22.22 13.73 -3.91
C ALA A 436 21.10 13.49 -2.88
N VAL A 437 19.85 13.44 -3.36
CA VAL A 437 18.64 13.42 -2.52
C VAL A 437 17.98 12.05 -2.54
N LEU A 438 17.81 11.39 -3.67
CA LEU A 438 17.31 10.00 -3.73
C LEU A 438 18.42 9.13 -4.29
N TYR A 439 18.76 8.04 -3.59
CA TYR A 439 19.88 7.19 -3.99
C TYR A 439 19.42 6.09 -4.95
N ALA A 440 20.06 6.03 -6.11
CA ALA A 440 19.79 5.05 -7.15
C ALA A 440 20.93 5.05 -8.18
N PRO A 441 21.14 3.96 -8.94
CA PRO A 441 22.11 3.94 -10.02
C PRO A 441 21.76 5.01 -11.09
N THR A 442 22.47 6.14 -11.09
CA THR A 442 22.14 7.32 -11.91
C THR A 442 23.40 7.99 -12.45
N LYS A 443 23.20 8.90 -13.41
CA LYS A 443 24.20 9.84 -13.87
C LYS A 443 23.55 11.21 -13.97
N VAL A 444 24.15 12.22 -13.35
CA VAL A 444 23.70 13.62 -13.45
C VAL A 444 24.74 14.46 -14.19
N THR A 445 24.30 15.34 -15.08
CA THR A 445 25.12 16.39 -15.68
C THR A 445 24.51 17.75 -15.38
N ALA A 446 25.26 18.62 -14.68
CA ALA A 446 24.76 19.91 -14.21
C ALA A 446 25.83 21.01 -14.21
N LYS A 447 25.40 22.26 -14.09
CA LYS A 447 26.20 23.47 -13.93
C LYS A 447 26.37 23.75 -12.45
N VAL A 448 27.60 24.01 -12.02
CA VAL A 448 27.96 24.24 -10.61
C VAL A 448 29.04 25.31 -10.47
N GLY A 449 29.18 25.81 -9.25
CA GLY A 449 30.15 26.84 -8.88
C GLY A 449 29.81 28.22 -9.45
N SER A 450 30.50 29.25 -8.98
CA SER A 450 30.25 30.65 -9.40
C SER A 450 30.46 30.89 -10.90
N ALA A 451 31.27 30.08 -11.56
CA ALA A 451 31.53 30.17 -13.00
C ALA A 451 30.52 29.39 -13.87
N GLY A 452 29.57 28.65 -13.28
CA GLY A 452 28.62 27.82 -14.03
C GLY A 452 29.28 26.71 -14.84
N ALA A 453 30.28 26.04 -14.27
CA ALA A 453 31.03 24.98 -14.95
C ALA A 453 30.19 23.69 -15.05
N SER A 454 30.28 22.99 -16.18
CA SER A 454 29.61 21.69 -16.34
C SER A 454 30.36 20.59 -15.58
N VAL A 455 29.65 19.84 -14.76
CA VAL A 455 30.14 18.66 -14.03
C VAL A 455 29.19 17.50 -14.28
N THR A 456 29.75 16.30 -14.39
CA THR A 456 29.01 15.05 -14.41
C THR A 456 29.33 14.23 -13.17
N VAL A 457 28.32 13.69 -12.50
CA VAL A 457 28.49 12.74 -11.40
C VAL A 457 27.84 11.42 -11.80
N THR A 458 28.60 10.34 -11.78
CA THR A 458 28.09 8.97 -11.95
C THR A 458 27.90 8.36 -10.57
N GLU A 459 26.68 7.93 -10.26
CA GLU A 459 26.31 7.21 -9.06
C GLU A 459 26.21 5.70 -9.35
N THR A 460 27.16 4.93 -8.82
CA THR A 460 27.18 3.47 -8.92
C THR A 460 26.74 2.88 -7.58
N THR A 461 25.59 2.22 -7.57
CA THR A 461 25.03 1.60 -6.36
C THR A 461 24.00 0.52 -6.68
N ASN A 462 23.80 -0.42 -5.76
CA ASN A 462 22.64 -1.32 -5.70
C ASN A 462 21.68 -0.93 -4.57
N TYR A 463 21.80 0.28 -4.01
CA TYR A 463 20.78 0.87 -3.13
C TYR A 463 19.41 0.81 -3.83
N PRO A 464 18.32 0.45 -3.15
CA PRO A 464 18.15 0.27 -1.69
C PRO A 464 18.52 -1.10 -1.14
N PHE A 465 19.01 -2.03 -1.97
CA PHE A 465 19.27 -3.41 -1.55
C PHE A 465 20.63 -3.56 -0.83
N THR A 466 21.57 -2.69 -1.17
CA THR A 466 22.88 -2.57 -0.52
C THR A 466 23.04 -1.23 0.19
N ASP A 467 23.96 -1.17 1.14
CA ASP A 467 24.25 0.01 1.95
C ASP A 467 25.32 0.94 1.37
N SER A 468 25.86 0.67 0.17
CA SER A 468 26.98 1.44 -0.39
C SER A 468 26.61 2.23 -1.63
N VAL A 469 27.05 3.48 -1.69
CA VAL A 469 26.92 4.38 -2.84
C VAL A 469 28.29 4.91 -3.20
N SER A 470 28.64 4.87 -4.49
CA SER A 470 29.90 5.42 -5.01
C SER A 470 29.61 6.48 -6.05
N LEU A 471 30.10 7.70 -5.81
CA LEU A 471 29.99 8.83 -6.71
C LEU A 471 31.34 9.07 -7.38
N THR A 472 31.37 9.19 -8.70
CA THR A 472 32.58 9.55 -9.46
C THR A 472 32.33 10.82 -10.25
N LEU A 473 33.18 11.83 -10.03
CA LEU A 473 33.04 13.13 -10.67
C LEU A 473 33.85 13.20 -11.97
N SER A 474 33.27 13.82 -12.99
CA SER A 474 33.94 14.19 -14.23
C SER A 474 33.76 15.68 -14.48
N THR A 475 34.88 16.39 -14.66
CA THR A 475 34.91 17.85 -14.82
C THR A 475 35.88 18.22 -15.94
N SER A 476 35.68 19.38 -16.59
CA SER A 476 36.61 19.89 -17.62
C SER A 476 37.86 20.57 -17.02
N GLY A 477 37.94 20.68 -15.70
CA GLY A 477 39.01 21.34 -14.95
C GLY A 477 38.67 21.39 -13.45
N SER A 478 39.45 22.12 -12.65
CA SER A 478 39.16 22.26 -11.22
C SER A 478 37.93 23.14 -11.00
N VAL A 479 36.91 22.64 -10.30
CA VAL A 479 35.64 23.36 -10.06
C VAL A 479 35.31 23.36 -8.57
N ALA A 480 35.13 24.53 -7.96
CA ALA A 480 34.73 24.66 -6.56
C ALA A 480 33.22 24.75 -6.41
N PHE A 481 32.64 23.82 -5.66
CA PHE A 481 31.21 23.82 -5.32
C PHE A 481 30.91 22.88 -4.13
N PRO A 482 29.83 23.12 -3.38
CA PRO A 482 29.37 22.22 -2.34
C PRO A 482 28.59 21.03 -2.91
N LEU A 483 28.92 19.82 -2.44
CA LEU A 483 28.16 18.60 -2.69
C LEU A 483 27.45 18.16 -1.41
N TYR A 484 26.13 18.07 -1.45
CA TYR A 484 25.29 17.64 -0.33
C TYR A 484 24.89 16.18 -0.50
N LEU A 485 25.00 15.40 0.56
CA LEU A 485 24.65 13.97 0.59
C LEU A 485 23.58 13.79 1.66
N ARG A 486 22.37 13.35 1.29
CA ARG A 486 21.35 13.04 2.29
C ARG A 486 21.82 11.88 3.19
N VAL A 487 21.58 12.02 4.47
CA VAL A 487 21.61 10.92 5.43
C VAL A 487 20.15 10.53 5.71
N PRO A 488 19.71 9.34 5.27
CA PRO A 488 18.34 8.87 5.53
C PRO A 488 18.05 8.78 7.03
N SER A 489 16.82 9.06 7.46
CA SER A 489 16.47 9.08 8.90
C SER A 489 16.73 7.76 9.62
N TRP A 490 16.58 6.63 8.92
CA TRP A 490 16.81 5.29 9.45
C TRP A 490 18.31 4.97 9.68
N CYS A 491 19.24 5.75 9.11
CA CYS A 491 20.67 5.46 9.20
C CYS A 491 21.30 6.11 10.43
N SER A 492 21.68 5.30 11.42
CA SER A 492 22.27 5.80 12.68
C SER A 492 23.76 6.14 12.62
N SER A 493 24.50 5.56 11.66
CA SER A 493 25.97 5.61 11.62
C SER A 493 26.50 5.68 10.18
N PRO A 494 26.20 6.75 9.41
CA PRO A 494 26.68 6.89 8.04
C PRO A 494 28.21 7.02 8.01
N SER A 495 28.81 6.61 6.90
CA SER A 495 30.22 6.85 6.61
C SER A 495 30.37 7.56 5.27
N VAL A 496 31.21 8.60 5.22
CA VAL A 496 31.52 9.34 3.99
C VAL A 496 33.03 9.39 3.83
N LYS A 497 33.52 9.07 2.63
CA LYS A 497 34.93 9.20 2.24
C LYS A 497 35.04 9.95 0.93
N VAL A 498 36.01 10.85 0.84
CA VAL A 498 36.35 11.59 -0.38
C VAL A 498 37.78 11.24 -0.76
N ASN A 499 37.98 10.61 -1.91
CA ASN A 499 39.28 10.06 -2.34
C ASN A 499 39.95 9.20 -1.25
N GLY A 500 39.16 8.38 -0.55
CA GLY A 500 39.61 7.52 0.54
C GLY A 500 39.76 8.22 1.91
N ALA A 501 39.74 9.55 1.98
CA ALA A 501 39.82 10.29 3.24
C ALA A 501 38.44 10.45 3.90
N SER A 502 38.32 10.08 5.18
CA SER A 502 37.06 10.18 5.91
C SER A 502 36.58 11.61 6.09
N VAL A 503 35.27 11.81 5.92
CA VAL A 503 34.54 13.05 6.21
C VAL A 503 33.62 12.80 7.40
N SER A 504 33.50 13.79 8.29
CA SER A 504 32.60 13.68 9.44
C SER A 504 31.14 13.60 8.98
N ALA A 505 30.45 12.57 9.44
CA ALA A 505 29.05 12.35 9.22
C ALA A 505 28.43 11.85 10.54
N SER A 506 27.20 12.26 10.80
CA SER A 506 26.40 11.83 11.95
C SER A 506 25.08 11.26 11.44
N GLY A 507 24.55 10.27 12.14
CA GLY A 507 23.30 9.62 11.76
C GLY A 507 22.07 10.44 12.07
N GLY A 508 20.94 9.92 11.60
CA GLY A 508 19.64 10.59 11.64
C GLY A 508 19.40 11.48 10.42
N ALA A 509 18.16 11.92 10.28
CA ALA A 509 17.70 12.74 9.15
C ALA A 509 18.60 13.97 8.96
N GLY A 510 19.32 14.03 7.85
CA GLY A 510 20.10 15.22 7.54
C GLY A 510 20.88 15.23 6.24
N TYR A 511 21.84 16.14 6.16
CA TYR A 511 22.77 16.27 5.03
C TYR A 511 24.20 16.41 5.52
N VAL A 512 25.12 15.74 4.83
CA VAL A 512 26.56 15.98 4.91
C VAL A 512 26.94 16.89 3.74
N ALA A 513 27.47 18.08 4.05
CA ALA A 513 27.99 18.99 3.04
C ALA A 513 29.49 18.82 2.87
N VAL A 514 29.93 18.49 1.65
CA VAL A 514 31.33 18.44 1.24
C VAL A 514 31.63 19.65 0.35
N ASN A 515 32.11 20.73 0.96
CA ASN A 515 32.45 21.96 0.26
C ASN A 515 33.95 22.03 -0.08
N ARG A 516 34.30 21.82 -1.35
CA ARG A 516 35.70 21.78 -1.81
C ARG A 516 35.84 22.12 -3.30
N THR A 517 37.08 22.15 -3.75
CA THR A 517 37.43 22.11 -5.18
C THR A 517 37.54 20.66 -5.64
N TRP A 518 36.82 20.34 -6.71
CA TRP A 518 36.71 19.03 -7.32
C TRP A 518 37.49 18.96 -8.64
N ALA A 519 38.11 17.81 -8.91
CA ALA A 519 38.76 17.48 -10.17
C ALA A 519 38.16 16.21 -10.77
N SER A 520 38.33 16.03 -12.09
CA SER A 520 37.89 14.81 -12.76
C SER A 520 38.57 13.58 -12.17
N GLY A 521 37.79 12.54 -11.88
CA GLY A 521 38.23 11.32 -11.21
C GLY A 521 38.15 11.37 -9.69
N ASP A 522 37.79 12.50 -9.08
CA ASP A 522 37.47 12.54 -7.65
C ASP A 522 36.29 11.60 -7.35
N THR A 523 36.37 10.92 -6.22
CA THR A 523 35.38 9.93 -5.78
C THR A 523 34.83 10.27 -4.40
N VAL A 524 33.54 9.97 -4.20
CA VAL A 524 32.89 10.00 -2.90
C VAL A 524 32.27 8.64 -2.64
N GLN A 525 32.70 7.96 -1.57
CA GLN A 525 32.05 6.74 -1.11
C GLN A 525 31.16 7.06 0.09
N VAL A 526 29.92 6.61 0.03
CA VAL A 526 28.95 6.73 1.12
C VAL A 526 28.50 5.34 1.55
N GLY A 527 28.48 5.10 2.85
CA GLY A 527 27.96 3.88 3.45
C GLY A 527 26.83 4.20 4.42
N PHE A 528 25.71 3.50 4.27
CA PHE A 528 24.50 3.62 5.09
C PHE A 528 24.17 2.30 5.78
N PRO A 529 24.89 1.90 6.85
CA PRO A 529 24.66 0.61 7.50
C PRO A 529 23.18 0.33 7.76
N MET A 530 22.65 -0.70 7.11
CA MET A 530 21.22 -1.05 7.14
C MET A 530 20.95 -2.10 8.22
N ALA A 531 20.76 -1.63 9.46
CA ALA A 531 20.30 -2.48 10.56
C ALA A 531 18.85 -2.94 10.31
N VAL A 532 18.51 -4.12 10.82
CA VAL A 532 17.11 -4.56 10.88
C VAL A 532 16.41 -3.72 11.95
N ALA A 533 15.32 -3.09 11.57
CA ALA A 533 14.47 -2.28 12.44
C ALA A 533 13.05 -2.84 12.44
N THR A 534 12.28 -2.50 13.46
CA THR A 534 10.87 -2.87 13.54
C THR A 534 10.02 -1.69 13.96
N THR A 535 8.81 -1.61 13.40
CA THR A 535 7.79 -0.63 13.78
C THR A 535 6.64 -1.37 14.44
N THR A 536 6.23 -0.93 15.64
CA THR A 536 5.01 -1.43 16.30
C THR A 536 3.89 -0.42 16.08
N TRP A 537 2.80 -0.86 15.47
CA TRP A 537 1.64 -0.04 15.15
C TRP A 537 0.58 -0.18 16.25
N THR A 538 0.67 0.66 17.27
CA THR A 538 -0.19 0.58 18.47
C THR A 538 -1.69 0.74 18.14
N LYS A 539 -2.02 1.61 17.18
CA LYS A 539 -3.40 1.80 16.68
C LYS A 539 -3.91 0.62 15.83
N ASN A 540 -3.02 -0.26 15.38
CA ASN A 540 -3.34 -1.49 14.66
C ASN A 540 -2.93 -2.71 15.49
N HIS A 541 -3.43 -2.73 16.73
CA HIS A 541 -3.39 -3.89 17.61
C HIS A 541 -1.99 -4.40 17.96
N ASP A 542 -1.05 -3.46 18.11
CA ASP A 542 0.37 -3.72 18.36
C ASP A 542 1.01 -4.64 17.31
N SER A 543 0.54 -4.54 16.07
CA SER A 543 1.14 -5.26 14.95
C SER A 543 2.54 -4.76 14.63
N LEU A 544 3.36 -5.65 14.08
CA LEU A 544 4.78 -5.46 13.83
C LEU A 544 5.05 -5.41 12.32
N SER A 545 5.77 -4.40 11.88
CA SER A 545 6.44 -4.38 10.57
C SER A 545 7.95 -4.46 10.74
N VAL A 546 8.63 -5.09 9.77
CA VAL A 546 10.08 -5.27 9.78
C VAL A 546 10.70 -4.54 8.60
N HIS A 547 11.79 -3.83 8.86
CA HIS A 547 12.44 -2.95 7.90
C HIS A 547 13.94 -3.18 7.84
N ARG A 548 14.56 -2.91 6.68
CA ARG A 548 16.00 -2.79 6.52
C ARG A 548 16.30 -1.72 5.48
N GLY A 549 16.92 -0.62 5.92
CA GLY A 549 17.00 0.58 5.07
C GLY A 549 15.59 1.13 4.79
N PRO A 550 15.30 1.61 3.57
CA PRO A 550 13.96 2.06 3.18
C PRO A 550 13.01 0.92 2.80
N LEU A 551 13.46 -0.35 2.86
CA LEU A 551 12.67 -1.52 2.49
C LEU A 551 11.86 -2.03 3.68
N THR A 552 10.55 -2.13 3.50
CA THR A 552 9.65 -2.93 4.35
C THR A 552 9.64 -4.36 3.86
N TYR A 553 9.60 -5.34 4.76
CA TYR A 553 9.58 -6.76 4.42
C TYR A 553 8.19 -7.36 4.59
N ALA A 554 7.76 -8.14 3.59
CA ALA A 554 6.53 -8.91 3.55
C ALA A 554 6.83 -10.40 3.67
N LEU A 555 5.86 -11.18 4.15
CA LEU A 555 5.92 -12.65 4.06
C LEU A 555 6.05 -13.08 2.59
N LYS A 556 6.99 -13.97 2.27
CA LYS A 556 7.05 -14.63 0.96
C LYS A 556 5.92 -15.66 0.86
N ILE A 557 4.75 -15.21 0.44
CA ILE A 557 3.60 -16.07 0.10
C ILE A 557 3.87 -16.69 -1.28
N GLY A 558 3.64 -17.99 -1.44
CA GLY A 558 3.65 -18.65 -2.75
C GLY A 558 2.50 -18.13 -3.61
N GLN A 559 2.75 -17.91 -4.90
CA GLN A 559 1.82 -17.20 -5.78
C GLN A 559 1.54 -18.05 -7.02
N ASN A 560 0.27 -18.12 -7.43
CA ASN A 560 -0.11 -18.52 -8.77
C ASN A 560 -0.70 -17.33 -9.52
N PHE A 561 -0.09 -16.94 -10.64
CA PHE A 561 -0.59 -15.91 -11.54
C PHE A 561 -1.48 -16.58 -12.59
N LEU A 562 -2.78 -16.33 -12.49
CA LEU A 562 -3.77 -16.80 -13.45
C LEU A 562 -4.10 -15.68 -14.43
N ARG A 563 -3.74 -15.86 -15.69
CA ARG A 563 -4.19 -14.98 -16.75
C ARG A 563 -5.64 -15.31 -17.11
N HIS A 564 -6.52 -14.32 -17.14
CA HIS A 564 -7.96 -14.53 -17.37
C HIS A 564 -8.49 -13.83 -18.63
N ASN A 565 -7.66 -13.01 -19.31
CA ASN A 565 -8.02 -12.42 -20.59
C ASN A 565 -7.38 -13.17 -21.78
N ASP A 566 -7.74 -12.78 -23.02
CA ASP A 566 -7.28 -13.41 -24.26
C ASP A 566 -5.77 -13.71 -24.22
N PRO A 567 -5.35 -15.00 -24.24
CA PRO A 567 -3.94 -15.40 -24.19
C PRO A 567 -3.06 -14.81 -25.30
N THR A 568 -3.67 -14.40 -26.43
CA THR A 568 -2.96 -13.79 -27.56
C THR A 568 -2.74 -12.29 -27.41
N SER A 569 -3.46 -11.65 -26.47
CA SER A 569 -3.27 -10.22 -26.18
C SER A 569 -1.84 -9.96 -25.69
N HIS A 570 -1.24 -8.84 -26.10
CA HIS A 570 0.00 -8.36 -25.48
C HIS A 570 -0.23 -7.85 -24.05
N TRP A 571 -1.44 -7.38 -23.78
CA TRP A 571 -1.85 -6.79 -22.52
C TRP A 571 -2.47 -7.88 -21.65
N ALA A 572 -1.66 -8.51 -20.82
CA ALA A 572 -2.11 -9.61 -19.99
C ALA A 572 -2.72 -9.08 -18.68
N GLU A 573 -3.87 -9.64 -18.31
CA GLU A 573 -4.56 -9.33 -17.06
C GLU A 573 -4.55 -10.56 -16.14
N TYR A 574 -4.26 -10.35 -14.86
CA TYR A 574 -3.94 -11.42 -13.93
C TYR A 574 -4.73 -11.34 -12.64
N GLN A 575 -5.23 -12.51 -12.22
CA GLN A 575 -5.55 -12.79 -10.84
C GLN A 575 -4.34 -13.47 -10.18
N VAL A 576 -4.15 -13.29 -8.88
CA VAL A 576 -3.05 -13.88 -8.12
C VAL A 576 -3.57 -14.54 -6.85
N PHE A 577 -3.37 -15.85 -6.75
CA PHE A 577 -3.86 -16.67 -5.65
C PHE A 577 -2.71 -17.20 -4.78
N PRO A 578 -2.90 -17.31 -3.45
CA PRO A 578 -1.89 -17.86 -2.57
C PRO A 578 -1.79 -19.38 -2.71
N THR A 579 -0.58 -19.90 -2.90
CA THR A 579 -0.25 -21.35 -2.89
C THR A 579 0.44 -21.81 -1.60
N SER A 580 0.71 -20.87 -0.69
CA SER A 580 1.23 -21.16 0.65
C SER A 580 0.40 -20.47 1.73
N ALA A 581 0.55 -20.92 2.98
CA ALA A 581 -0.04 -20.25 4.13
C ALA A 581 0.50 -18.83 4.29
N TRP A 582 -0.35 -17.94 4.80
CA TRP A 582 -0.03 -16.52 5.04
C TRP A 582 -0.31 -16.08 6.49
N ASN A 583 -1.12 -16.85 7.21
CA ASN A 583 -1.67 -16.59 8.54
C ASN A 583 -0.66 -16.86 9.66
N TYR A 584 0.45 -16.12 9.66
CA TYR A 584 1.53 -16.25 10.62
C TYR A 584 1.65 -15.01 11.51
N GLY A 585 1.91 -15.24 12.80
CA GLY A 585 2.42 -14.20 13.70
C GLY A 585 3.93 -14.35 13.91
N LEU A 586 4.65 -13.23 13.96
CA LEU A 586 6.10 -13.20 14.09
C LEU A 586 6.54 -13.28 15.55
N VAL A 587 7.63 -14.02 15.81
CA VAL A 587 8.34 -13.99 17.08
C VAL A 587 9.31 -12.79 17.05
N PRO A 588 9.11 -11.75 17.88
CA PRO A 588 9.95 -10.55 17.86
C PRO A 588 11.44 -10.86 18.07
N GLY A 589 12.31 -10.11 17.40
CA GLY A 589 13.77 -10.20 17.58
C GLY A 589 14.45 -11.40 16.90
N THR A 590 13.74 -12.15 16.06
CA THR A 590 14.28 -13.36 15.40
C THR A 590 14.67 -13.14 13.93
N PHE A 591 14.98 -11.90 13.57
CA PHE A 591 15.16 -11.45 12.20
C PHE A 591 16.62 -11.53 11.74
N THR A 592 16.88 -12.26 10.65
CA THR A 592 18.22 -12.34 10.06
C THR A 592 18.16 -12.01 8.58
N ALA A 593 18.76 -10.87 8.18
CA ALA A 593 18.85 -10.48 6.78
C ALA A 593 19.84 -11.36 6.01
N THR A 594 19.51 -11.69 4.77
CA THR A 594 20.33 -12.52 3.87
C THR A 594 20.36 -11.92 2.48
N THR A 595 21.41 -12.22 1.72
CA THR A 595 21.46 -11.99 0.28
C THR A 595 21.02 -13.25 -0.44
N THR A 596 20.29 -13.11 -1.55
CA THR A 596 19.78 -14.25 -2.34
C THR A 596 20.70 -14.60 -3.52
N GLY A 597 21.53 -13.65 -3.96
CA GLY A 597 22.31 -13.77 -5.20
C GLY A 597 21.46 -13.64 -6.47
N ALA A 598 20.17 -13.30 -6.34
CA ALA A 598 19.26 -13.09 -7.47
C ALA A 598 19.69 -11.91 -8.34
N ALA A 599 19.30 -11.97 -9.62
CA ALA A 599 19.51 -10.95 -10.63
C ALA A 599 18.23 -10.74 -11.45
N GLY A 600 18.14 -9.61 -12.15
CA GLY A 600 16.95 -9.24 -12.92
C GLY A 600 16.14 -8.15 -12.22
N ASN A 601 14.81 -8.16 -12.41
CA ASN A 601 13.91 -7.17 -11.80
C ASN A 601 13.91 -7.37 -10.27
N PRO A 602 14.45 -6.43 -9.47
CA PRO A 602 14.59 -6.64 -8.02
C PRO A 602 13.26 -6.51 -7.27
N PHE A 603 12.19 -6.12 -7.96
CA PHE A 603 10.82 -6.03 -7.48
C PHE A 603 9.99 -7.26 -7.85
N THR A 604 10.62 -8.44 -7.90
CA THR A 604 9.93 -9.74 -8.00
C THR A 604 10.47 -10.72 -6.96
N PRO A 605 9.68 -11.75 -6.56
CA PRO A 605 10.14 -12.72 -5.57
C PRO A 605 11.41 -13.49 -5.96
N ASP A 606 11.66 -13.62 -7.27
CA ASP A 606 12.78 -14.36 -7.84
C ASP A 606 13.96 -13.47 -8.21
N GLY A 607 13.73 -12.18 -8.49
CA GLY A 607 14.77 -11.22 -8.85
C GLY A 607 15.30 -10.39 -7.68
N THR A 608 14.61 -10.38 -6.54
CA THR A 608 15.02 -9.56 -5.39
C THR A 608 16.33 -10.07 -4.75
N PRO A 609 17.38 -9.23 -4.62
CA PRO A 609 18.70 -9.66 -4.18
C PRO A 609 18.84 -9.83 -2.65
N VAL A 610 17.80 -9.47 -1.90
CA VAL A 610 17.78 -9.51 -0.43
C VAL A 610 16.53 -10.21 0.10
N ALA A 611 16.69 -10.92 1.20
CA ALA A 611 15.62 -11.56 1.93
C ALA A 611 15.91 -11.50 3.43
N MET A 612 15.00 -12.03 4.23
CA MET A 612 15.17 -12.17 5.67
C MET A 612 14.53 -13.47 6.14
N THR A 613 15.13 -14.13 7.13
CA THR A 613 14.48 -15.21 7.85
C THR A 613 13.95 -14.70 9.18
N ALA A 614 12.79 -15.24 9.59
CA ALA A 614 12.17 -14.95 10.87
C ALA A 614 11.58 -16.23 11.48
N ARG A 615 11.46 -16.29 12.80
CA ARG A 615 10.67 -17.32 13.48
C ARG A 615 9.23 -16.85 13.58
N ALA A 616 8.29 -17.75 13.25
CA ALA A 616 6.87 -17.45 13.27
C ALA A 616 6.07 -18.65 13.77
N LYS A 617 4.84 -18.41 14.22
CA LYS A 617 3.85 -19.46 14.56
C LYS A 617 2.59 -19.22 13.74
N ALA A 618 1.97 -20.29 13.24
CA ALA A 618 0.71 -20.17 12.53
C ALA A 618 -0.41 -19.73 13.50
N ILE A 619 -1.36 -18.96 12.97
CA ILE A 619 -2.58 -18.53 13.65
C ILE A 619 -3.76 -19.04 12.81
N PRO A 620 -4.20 -20.30 13.03
CA PRO A 620 -5.23 -20.93 12.18
C PRO A 620 -6.56 -20.18 12.10
N ASN A 621 -6.91 -19.44 13.17
CA ASN A 621 -8.13 -18.64 13.23
C ASN A 621 -8.00 -17.26 12.56
N TRP A 622 -6.80 -16.85 12.13
CA TRP A 622 -6.64 -15.64 11.30
C TRP A 622 -6.89 -16.02 9.84
N GLN A 623 -8.09 -15.72 9.37
CA GLN A 623 -8.61 -16.15 8.08
C GLN A 623 -9.00 -14.97 7.20
N ALA A 624 -9.30 -15.22 5.93
CA ALA A 624 -9.99 -14.25 5.09
C ALA A 624 -11.51 -14.32 5.35
N ASP A 625 -12.23 -13.26 4.98
CA ASP A 625 -13.69 -13.24 4.93
C ASP A 625 -14.21 -14.03 3.70
N THR A 626 -15.54 -14.09 3.54
CA THR A 626 -16.19 -14.82 2.44
C THR A 626 -15.95 -14.20 1.05
N GLN A 627 -15.30 -13.04 1.00
CA GLN A 627 -14.86 -12.38 -0.23
C GLN A 627 -13.33 -12.34 -0.32
N ASP A 628 -12.65 -13.23 0.40
CA ASP A 628 -11.22 -13.48 0.29
C ASP A 628 -10.34 -12.29 0.73
N VAL A 629 -10.91 -11.33 1.48
CA VAL A 629 -10.15 -10.24 2.11
C VAL A 629 -9.74 -10.69 3.51
N VAL A 630 -8.47 -10.52 3.87
CA VAL A 630 -7.96 -10.84 5.21
C VAL A 630 -8.81 -10.18 6.30
N ASN A 631 -9.18 -10.93 7.34
CA ASN A 631 -9.88 -10.38 8.49
C ASN A 631 -8.99 -9.39 9.26
N THR A 632 -9.64 -8.46 9.95
CA THR A 632 -8.96 -7.43 10.76
C THR A 632 -8.04 -8.05 11.80
N LEU A 633 -6.95 -7.34 12.10
CA LEU A 633 -6.02 -7.74 13.15
C LEU A 633 -6.71 -7.76 14.53
N GLN A 634 -6.15 -8.57 15.44
CA GLN A 634 -6.53 -8.60 16.86
C GLN A 634 -5.32 -8.25 17.74
N PRO A 635 -5.54 -7.84 19.00
CA PRO A 635 -4.47 -7.45 19.90
C PRO A 635 -3.35 -8.48 20.02
N SER A 636 -2.12 -8.01 19.77
CA SER A 636 -0.89 -8.77 19.99
C SER A 636 -0.42 -8.65 21.47
N PRO A 637 0.44 -9.56 21.96
CA PRO A 637 0.86 -10.80 21.33
C PRO A 637 -0.25 -11.86 21.37
N VAL A 638 -0.25 -12.73 20.36
CA VAL A 638 -1.17 -13.85 20.19
C VAL A 638 -0.56 -15.11 20.81
N ASP A 639 -1.39 -15.88 21.52
CA ASP A 639 -1.06 -17.25 21.94
C ASP A 639 -1.66 -18.26 20.98
N THR A 640 -0.82 -19.18 20.53
CA THR A 640 -1.16 -20.24 19.57
C THR A 640 -0.37 -21.49 19.95
N ALA A 641 -1.02 -22.65 19.87
CA ALA A 641 -0.38 -23.93 20.18
C ALA A 641 0.52 -24.44 19.04
N GLU A 642 0.45 -23.82 17.86
CA GLU A 642 1.19 -24.24 16.67
C GLU A 642 2.70 -24.22 16.90
N PRO A 643 3.48 -25.15 16.31
CA PRO A 643 4.92 -25.14 16.46
C PRO A 643 5.54 -23.91 15.77
N ALA A 644 6.65 -23.42 16.33
CA ALA A 644 7.42 -22.36 15.67
C ALA A 644 8.11 -22.91 14.42
N THR A 645 7.99 -22.19 13.31
CA THR A 645 8.66 -22.47 12.03
C THR A 645 9.53 -21.29 11.61
N THR A 646 10.40 -21.51 10.62
CA THR A 646 11.13 -20.43 9.96
C THR A 646 10.36 -20.01 8.72
N VAL A 647 10.11 -18.72 8.58
CA VAL A 647 9.52 -18.12 7.39
C VAL A 647 10.53 -17.23 6.68
N THR A 648 10.33 -17.04 5.38
CA THR A 648 11.10 -16.08 4.59
C THR A 648 10.29 -14.81 4.39
N LEU A 649 10.92 -13.68 4.62
CA LEU A 649 10.41 -12.36 4.28
C LEU A 649 11.21 -11.80 3.10
N ILE A 650 10.53 -11.12 2.17
CA ILE A 650 11.11 -10.44 1.01
C ILE A 650 10.68 -8.96 1.02
N PRO A 651 11.37 -8.05 0.32
CA PRO A 651 10.90 -6.66 0.21
C PRO A 651 9.45 -6.59 -0.25
N MET A 652 8.65 -5.71 0.36
CA MET A 652 7.23 -5.51 0.04
C MET A 652 7.03 -5.19 -1.44
N GLY A 653 7.92 -4.37 -2.01
CA GLY A 653 7.91 -4.05 -3.44
C GLY A 653 8.08 -5.26 -4.36
N ALA A 654 8.60 -6.39 -3.84
CA ALA A 654 8.77 -7.64 -4.58
C ALA A 654 7.63 -8.64 -4.34
N ALA A 655 6.56 -8.26 -3.63
CA ALA A 655 5.51 -9.17 -3.20
C ALA A 655 4.13 -8.73 -3.73
N ALA A 656 3.61 -9.42 -4.75
CA ALA A 656 2.24 -9.22 -5.22
C ALA A 656 1.21 -9.52 -4.12
N LEU A 657 1.33 -10.69 -3.48
CA LEU A 657 0.63 -11.05 -2.24
C LEU A 657 1.50 -10.75 -1.03
N ARG A 658 0.94 -10.12 0.01
CA ARG A 658 1.73 -9.58 1.11
C ARG A 658 1.02 -9.59 2.46
N ILE A 659 1.80 -9.82 3.50
CA ILE A 659 1.53 -9.45 4.89
C ILE A 659 2.76 -8.67 5.34
N THR A 660 2.60 -7.39 5.69
CA THR A 660 3.66 -6.54 6.23
C THR A 660 3.35 -6.01 7.62
N SER A 661 2.08 -6.09 8.06
CA SER A 661 1.63 -5.78 9.41
C SER A 661 1.23 -7.08 10.10
N PHE A 662 2.19 -7.68 10.82
CA PHE A 662 2.05 -8.98 11.44
C PHE A 662 1.52 -8.87 12.87
N PRO A 663 0.64 -9.75 13.33
CA PRO A 663 0.51 -9.97 14.76
C PRO A 663 1.83 -10.52 15.33
N THR A 664 2.16 -10.20 16.57
CA THR A 664 3.28 -10.85 17.28
C THR A 664 2.79 -12.07 18.05
N VAL A 665 3.67 -13.05 18.29
CA VAL A 665 3.32 -14.26 19.07
C VAL A 665 4.22 -14.41 20.29
N ALA A 666 3.61 -14.76 21.43
CA ALA A 666 4.31 -15.03 22.68
C ALA A 666 3.50 -16.00 23.56
N ALA A 667 4.18 -16.77 24.40
CA ALA A 667 3.51 -17.64 25.38
C ALA A 667 2.71 -16.80 26.39
N GLY A 668 1.46 -17.21 26.67
CA GLY A 668 0.57 -16.43 27.54
C GLY A 668 0.00 -15.17 26.88
N GLY A 669 0.15 -15.02 25.57
CA GLY A 669 -0.57 -14.04 24.76
C GLY A 669 -2.08 -14.31 24.70
N ARG A 670 -2.76 -13.62 23.78
CA ARG A 670 -4.21 -13.67 23.64
C ARG A 670 -4.63 -14.74 22.62
N PRO A 671 -5.69 -15.51 22.88
CA PRO A 671 -6.23 -16.42 21.87
C PRO A 671 -6.88 -15.63 20.73
N TRP A 672 -6.55 -15.98 19.48
CA TRP A 672 -7.19 -15.39 18.31
C TRP A 672 -8.66 -15.84 18.19
N GLN A 673 -9.59 -14.91 18.30
CA GLN A 673 -11.02 -15.17 18.20
C GLN A 673 -11.44 -15.32 16.74
N LEU A 674 -12.34 -16.25 16.43
CA LEU A 674 -12.97 -16.27 15.11
C LEU A 674 -13.98 -15.11 15.00
N PRO A 675 -14.13 -14.47 13.83
CA PRO A 675 -15.16 -13.47 13.60
C PRO A 675 -16.54 -14.03 13.95
N ALA A 676 -17.28 -13.29 14.77
CA ALA A 676 -18.62 -13.64 15.21
C ALA A 676 -19.50 -12.39 15.25
N THR A 677 -20.78 -12.55 14.93
CA THR A 677 -21.78 -11.49 15.04
C THR A 677 -22.41 -11.51 16.42
N PRO A 678 -22.22 -10.47 17.25
CA PRO A 678 -22.83 -10.39 18.56
C PRO A 678 -24.30 -9.97 18.47
N THR A 679 -25.17 -10.65 19.22
CA THR A 679 -26.57 -10.27 19.45
C THR A 679 -26.94 -10.51 20.90
N ALA A 680 -28.05 -9.94 21.37
CA ALA A 680 -28.49 -10.09 22.75
C ALA A 680 -30.02 -10.12 22.84
N SER A 681 -30.54 -10.65 23.94
CA SER A 681 -31.96 -10.52 24.31
C SER A 681 -32.38 -9.06 24.45
N TRP A 682 -31.48 -8.23 24.96
CA TRP A 682 -31.63 -6.81 25.18
C TRP A 682 -30.26 -6.15 25.25
N CYS A 683 -30.14 -4.91 24.76
CA CYS A 683 -28.97 -4.04 24.96
C CYS A 683 -29.50 -2.66 25.32
N TRP A 684 -29.02 -2.09 26.43
CA TRP A 684 -29.38 -0.73 26.78
C TRP A 684 -28.98 0.25 25.66
N SER A 685 -29.80 1.26 25.40
CA SER A 685 -29.63 2.17 24.25
C SER A 685 -28.37 3.04 24.30
N GLY A 686 -27.73 3.17 25.48
CA GLY A 686 -26.45 3.86 25.64
C GLY A 686 -25.23 2.94 25.56
N ASP A 687 -25.44 1.64 25.38
CA ASP A 687 -24.42 0.61 25.27
C ASP A 687 -24.42 -0.01 23.86
N THR A 688 -23.53 -0.97 23.59
CA THR A 688 -23.47 -1.65 22.29
C THR A 688 -23.13 -3.13 22.42
N VAL A 689 -23.78 -3.97 21.62
CA VAL A 689 -23.46 -5.42 21.54
C VAL A 689 -22.05 -5.68 21.02
N ASN A 690 -21.46 -4.74 20.26
CA ASN A 690 -20.09 -4.85 19.77
C ASN A 690 -19.04 -4.77 20.90
N ALA A 691 -19.43 -4.33 22.10
CA ALA A 691 -18.54 -4.37 23.26
C ALA A 691 -18.15 -5.81 23.61
N LEU A 692 -19.05 -6.78 23.39
CA LEU A 692 -18.87 -8.19 23.75
C LEU A 692 -17.62 -8.81 23.13
N ASN A 693 -17.29 -8.47 21.88
CA ASN A 693 -16.17 -9.02 21.11
C ASN A 693 -15.16 -7.94 20.66
N SER A 694 -15.12 -6.81 21.35
CA SER A 694 -14.24 -5.67 21.02
C SER A 694 -12.75 -6.00 21.13
N GLY A 695 -12.38 -7.05 21.86
CA GLY A 695 -11.02 -7.62 21.87
C GLY A 695 -10.06 -6.98 22.86
N TYR A 696 -10.44 -5.88 23.52
CA TYR A 696 -9.61 -5.26 24.56
C TYR A 696 -9.63 -6.09 25.85
N THR A 697 -8.64 -5.86 26.73
CA THR A 697 -8.65 -6.43 28.09
C THR A 697 -9.13 -5.38 29.09
N PRO A 698 -10.25 -5.62 29.77
CA PRO A 698 -10.67 -4.75 30.85
C PRO A 698 -9.65 -4.72 31.99
N THR A 699 -9.40 -3.52 32.52
CA THR A 699 -8.51 -3.29 33.68
C THR A 699 -9.19 -3.63 35.02
N GLY A 700 -10.53 -3.67 35.03
CA GLY A 700 -11.37 -4.03 36.18
C GLY A 700 -12.84 -4.15 35.76
N SER A 701 -13.71 -4.63 36.66
CA SER A 701 -15.14 -4.79 36.36
C SER A 701 -15.90 -3.46 36.20
N TYR A 702 -15.33 -2.35 36.68
CA TYR A 702 -15.84 -0.99 36.47
C TYR A 702 -15.04 -0.22 35.41
N ASP A 703 -14.37 -0.90 34.47
CA ASP A 703 -13.63 -0.21 33.41
C ASP A 703 -14.58 0.58 32.49
N GLN A 704 -14.35 1.90 32.40
CA GLN A 704 -15.12 2.86 31.61
C GLN A 704 -14.33 3.39 30.40
N SER A 705 -13.13 2.86 30.15
CA SER A 705 -12.25 3.35 29.08
C SER A 705 -12.72 2.94 27.68
N GLN A 706 -13.66 1.99 27.59
CA GLN A 706 -14.21 1.46 26.35
C GLN A 706 -15.73 1.31 26.47
N PRO A 707 -16.47 1.25 25.33
CA PRO A 707 -17.88 0.90 25.32
C PRO A 707 -18.13 -0.44 26.02
N ARG A 708 -19.24 -0.53 26.75
CA ARG A 708 -19.68 -1.74 27.46
C ARG A 708 -20.99 -2.27 26.88
N PHE A 709 -21.37 -3.46 27.30
CA PHE A 709 -22.69 -4.04 27.10
C PHE A 709 -23.38 -4.24 28.45
N THR A 710 -24.64 -3.82 28.60
CA THR A 710 -25.48 -4.13 29.76
C THR A 710 -26.91 -4.49 29.34
N TRP A 711 -27.56 -5.29 30.19
CA TRP A 711 -29.00 -5.55 30.08
C TRP A 711 -29.85 -4.50 30.81
N TRP A 712 -29.30 -3.33 31.13
CA TRP A 712 -30.00 -2.29 31.87
C TRP A 712 -31.28 -1.84 31.14
N ASP A 713 -32.43 -1.72 31.79
CA ASP A 713 -32.71 -1.75 33.24
C ASP A 713 -33.35 -3.05 33.76
N HIS A 714 -33.21 -4.16 33.02
CA HIS A 714 -33.75 -5.45 33.45
C HIS A 714 -33.08 -5.95 34.74
N THR A 715 -33.87 -6.48 35.67
CA THR A 715 -33.39 -7.01 36.96
C THR A 715 -34.09 -8.34 37.29
N GLY A 716 -33.37 -9.28 37.93
CA GLY A 716 -33.91 -10.59 38.29
C GLY A 716 -34.36 -11.50 37.13
N THR A 717 -34.18 -11.09 35.86
CA THR A 717 -34.59 -11.84 34.67
C THR A 717 -33.50 -12.81 34.19
N SER A 718 -33.89 -13.74 33.32
CA SER A 718 -32.94 -14.55 32.55
C SER A 718 -32.71 -13.87 31.21
N GLU A 719 -31.47 -13.51 30.93
CA GLU A 719 -31.06 -12.78 29.73
C GLU A 719 -30.00 -13.56 28.97
N TRP A 720 -29.78 -13.24 27.69
CA TRP A 720 -28.75 -13.89 26.90
C TRP A 720 -27.98 -12.93 26.00
N VAL A 721 -26.72 -13.29 25.73
CA VAL A 721 -25.91 -12.77 24.64
C VAL A 721 -25.44 -13.92 23.77
N GLN A 722 -25.33 -13.71 22.46
CA GLN A 722 -25.08 -14.74 21.48
C GLN A 722 -24.00 -14.31 20.49
N TYR A 723 -23.15 -15.26 20.12
CA TYR A 723 -22.29 -15.19 18.94
C TYR A 723 -22.85 -16.10 17.85
N GLY A 724 -23.12 -15.50 16.69
CA GLY A 724 -23.39 -16.22 15.44
C GLY A 724 -22.15 -16.26 14.56
N TYR A 725 -21.87 -17.42 13.97
CA TYR A 725 -20.75 -17.65 13.05
C TYR A 725 -21.28 -17.91 11.63
N ALA A 726 -20.55 -17.44 10.62
CA ALA A 726 -20.92 -17.64 9.22
C ALA A 726 -20.90 -19.13 8.81
N ALA A 727 -19.93 -19.88 9.33
CA ALA A 727 -19.80 -21.33 9.18
C ALA A 727 -19.84 -22.03 10.54
N PRO A 728 -20.13 -23.35 10.55
CA PRO A 728 -20.01 -24.13 11.77
C PRO A 728 -18.60 -24.03 12.37
N VAL A 729 -18.55 -23.87 13.68
CA VAL A 729 -17.31 -23.85 14.48
C VAL A 729 -17.38 -24.95 15.54
N THR A 730 -16.23 -25.49 15.92
CA THR A 730 -16.13 -26.36 17.08
C THR A 730 -15.74 -25.51 18.29
N VAL A 731 -16.67 -25.37 19.23
CA VAL A 731 -16.53 -24.60 20.46
C VAL A 731 -16.24 -25.53 21.64
N SER A 732 -15.27 -25.19 22.48
CA SER A 732 -14.88 -26.00 23.65
C SER A 732 -14.74 -25.22 24.95
N GLY A 733 -14.96 -23.91 24.94
CA GLY A 733 -14.87 -23.08 26.13
C GLY A 733 -15.38 -21.66 25.92
N ALA A 734 -15.62 -20.97 27.02
CA ALA A 734 -16.03 -19.57 27.05
C ALA A 734 -15.40 -18.84 28.25
N SER A 735 -15.10 -17.56 28.09
CA SER A 735 -14.57 -16.70 29.14
C SER A 735 -15.29 -15.36 29.15
N VAL A 736 -15.96 -15.01 30.26
CA VAL A 736 -16.74 -13.77 30.38
C VAL A 736 -16.10 -12.83 31.40
N TYR A 737 -15.91 -11.57 31.02
CA TYR A 737 -15.53 -10.50 31.93
C TYR A 737 -16.77 -9.67 32.28
N TRP A 738 -17.27 -9.82 33.49
CA TRP A 738 -18.48 -9.16 33.94
C TRP A 738 -18.25 -7.67 34.25
N TYR A 739 -19.20 -6.84 33.82
CA TYR A 739 -19.32 -5.45 34.25
C TYR A 739 -19.97 -5.40 35.63
N ASP A 740 -19.38 -4.63 36.53
CA ASP A 740 -19.90 -4.40 37.87
C ASP A 740 -19.60 -2.94 38.26
N ASP A 741 -20.65 -2.16 38.55
CA ASP A 741 -20.58 -0.75 38.88
C ASP A 741 -20.88 -0.48 40.37
N THR A 742 -20.55 -1.42 41.24
CA THR A 742 -20.74 -1.28 42.69
C THR A 742 -20.24 0.08 43.20
N GLY A 743 -21.16 0.85 43.78
CA GLY A 743 -20.91 2.20 44.29
C GLY A 743 -21.25 3.34 43.32
N HIS A 744 -21.56 3.04 42.06
CA HIS A 744 -21.86 4.01 41.01
C HIS A 744 -23.20 3.78 40.32
N GLY A 745 -23.65 2.53 40.22
CA GLY A 745 -24.92 2.17 39.59
C GLY A 745 -25.52 0.88 40.13
N GLN A 746 -26.33 0.25 39.28
CA GLN A 746 -27.16 -0.92 39.61
C GLN A 746 -26.83 -2.14 38.73
N CYS A 747 -25.65 -2.20 38.09
CA CYS A 747 -25.16 -3.40 37.43
C CYS A 747 -24.20 -4.18 38.34
N ARG A 748 -24.46 -5.47 38.55
CA ARG A 748 -23.60 -6.38 39.31
C ARG A 748 -23.23 -7.59 38.45
N VAL A 749 -22.25 -8.37 38.90
CA VAL A 749 -22.08 -9.74 38.38
C VAL A 749 -23.40 -10.53 38.51
N PRO A 750 -23.74 -11.40 37.55
CA PRO A 750 -25.02 -12.11 37.57
C PRO A 750 -25.10 -13.10 38.75
N ALA A 751 -26.31 -13.53 39.09
CA ALA A 751 -26.52 -14.55 40.13
C ALA A 751 -25.98 -15.92 39.69
N SER A 752 -26.15 -16.27 38.41
CA SER A 752 -25.56 -17.43 37.77
C SER A 752 -25.53 -17.24 36.26
N TRP A 753 -24.77 -18.08 35.57
CA TRP A 753 -24.79 -18.17 34.11
C TRP A 753 -24.40 -19.56 33.64
N HIS A 754 -24.73 -19.86 32.40
CA HIS A 754 -24.26 -21.06 31.70
C HIS A 754 -24.11 -20.79 30.20
N VAL A 755 -23.55 -21.76 29.48
CA VAL A 755 -23.36 -21.69 28.02
C VAL A 755 -24.29 -22.67 27.34
N GLU A 756 -24.91 -22.24 26.25
CA GLU A 756 -25.73 -23.07 25.37
C GLU A 756 -25.21 -22.98 23.93
N TYR A 757 -25.46 -24.02 23.14
CA TYR A 757 -25.21 -24.05 21.70
C TYR A 757 -26.50 -24.34 20.95
N GLN A 758 -26.58 -23.88 19.71
CA GLN A 758 -27.68 -24.21 18.82
C GLN A 758 -27.41 -25.55 18.11
N ALA A 759 -28.27 -26.54 18.34
CA ALA A 759 -28.21 -27.83 17.66
C ALA A 759 -28.67 -27.70 16.18
N GLY A 760 -28.42 -28.74 15.37
CA GLY A 760 -28.73 -28.74 13.95
C GLY A 760 -30.23 -28.59 13.60
N ASP A 761 -31.13 -28.86 14.56
CA ASP A 761 -32.58 -28.64 14.45
C ASP A 761 -33.02 -27.22 14.86
N GLY A 762 -32.07 -26.35 15.21
CA GLY A 762 -32.30 -24.98 15.67
C GLY A 762 -32.59 -24.84 17.17
N SER A 763 -32.70 -25.95 17.92
CA SER A 763 -32.94 -25.93 19.37
C SER A 763 -31.69 -25.51 20.15
N TRP A 764 -31.88 -24.83 21.27
CA TRP A 764 -30.79 -24.47 22.18
C TRP A 764 -30.59 -25.54 23.24
N GLN A 765 -29.35 -25.98 23.42
CA GLN A 765 -28.98 -27.03 24.37
C GLN A 765 -27.81 -26.57 25.24
N PRO A 766 -27.83 -26.83 26.57
CA PRO A 766 -26.68 -26.56 27.43
C PRO A 766 -25.49 -27.44 27.04
N VAL A 767 -24.29 -26.87 27.13
CA VAL A 767 -23.05 -27.62 26.87
C VAL A 767 -22.82 -28.69 27.94
N ALA A 768 -22.34 -29.87 27.53
CA ALA A 768 -22.06 -30.98 28.43
C ALA A 768 -20.63 -30.90 29.00
N GLY A 769 -20.42 -31.50 30.18
CA GLY A 769 -19.09 -31.63 30.79
C GLY A 769 -18.45 -30.30 31.20
N ALA A 770 -19.26 -29.25 31.39
CA ALA A 770 -18.79 -27.94 31.81
C ALA A 770 -18.17 -27.95 33.21
N GLY A 771 -17.07 -27.21 33.38
CA GLY A 771 -16.56 -26.83 34.70
C GLY A 771 -17.48 -25.84 35.44
N ALA A 772 -17.00 -25.28 36.55
CA ALA A 772 -17.76 -24.31 37.32
C ALA A 772 -17.89 -22.95 36.59
N TYR A 773 -19.09 -22.39 36.58
CA TYR A 773 -19.38 -21.06 36.05
C TYR A 773 -19.18 -20.00 37.15
N GLY A 774 -18.04 -19.29 37.12
CA GLY A 774 -17.69 -18.27 38.10
C GLY A 774 -18.33 -16.90 37.84
N THR A 775 -18.50 -16.10 38.88
CA THR A 775 -18.99 -14.70 38.81
C THR A 775 -18.04 -13.73 39.52
N ALA A 776 -16.75 -14.03 39.51
CA ALA A 776 -15.74 -13.17 40.11
C ALA A 776 -15.65 -11.82 39.37
N VAL A 777 -15.49 -10.75 40.15
CA VAL A 777 -15.15 -9.41 39.65
C VAL A 777 -13.66 -9.33 39.30
N ASN A 778 -13.31 -8.36 38.47
CA ASN A 778 -11.93 -8.00 38.09
C ASN A 778 -11.14 -9.14 37.41
N GLY A 779 -11.82 -9.98 36.64
CA GLY A 779 -11.17 -11.03 35.88
C GLY A 779 -12.11 -11.78 34.95
N PHE A 780 -11.52 -12.52 34.01
CA PHE A 780 -12.26 -13.46 33.17
C PHE A 780 -12.73 -14.67 33.99
N ASN A 781 -14.02 -14.99 33.86
CA ASN A 781 -14.61 -16.20 34.38
C ASN A 781 -14.66 -17.23 33.25
N SER A 782 -13.73 -18.18 33.28
CA SER A 782 -13.50 -19.14 32.20
C SER A 782 -14.08 -20.51 32.52
N VAL A 783 -14.75 -21.12 31.55
CA VAL A 783 -15.28 -22.48 31.60
C VAL A 783 -14.86 -23.26 30.36
N ALA A 784 -14.37 -24.48 30.55
CA ALA A 784 -14.17 -25.46 29.49
C ALA A 784 -15.29 -26.49 29.55
N PHE A 785 -15.67 -27.04 28.39
CA PHE A 785 -16.72 -28.04 28.25
C PHE A 785 -16.40 -29.01 27.12
N THR A 786 -17.17 -30.09 27.00
CA THR A 786 -17.03 -31.05 25.90
C THR A 786 -17.23 -30.31 24.56
N PRO A 787 -16.30 -30.42 23.60
CA PRO A 787 -16.42 -29.69 22.34
C PRO A 787 -17.73 -29.97 21.59
N VAL A 788 -18.37 -28.92 21.09
CA VAL A 788 -19.61 -28.99 20.29
C VAL A 788 -19.43 -28.26 18.96
N THR A 789 -19.98 -28.80 17.88
CA THR A 789 -19.99 -28.13 16.57
C THR A 789 -21.31 -27.40 16.39
N THR A 790 -21.26 -26.09 16.14
CA THR A 790 -22.44 -25.21 16.08
C THR A 790 -22.18 -23.99 15.19
N LYS A 791 -23.24 -23.33 14.70
CA LYS A 791 -23.17 -21.98 14.11
C LYS A 791 -23.48 -20.87 15.12
N ALA A 792 -23.98 -21.21 16.31
CA ALA A 792 -24.30 -20.23 17.34
C ALA A 792 -24.06 -20.77 18.74
N VAL A 793 -23.48 -19.91 19.58
CA VAL A 793 -23.26 -20.14 21.01
C VAL A 793 -23.82 -18.95 21.77
N ARG A 794 -24.39 -19.17 22.95
CA ARG A 794 -24.89 -18.08 23.80
C ARG A 794 -24.51 -18.28 25.26
N VAL A 795 -24.27 -17.17 25.94
CA VAL A 795 -24.23 -17.09 27.40
C VAL A 795 -25.63 -16.73 27.87
N VAL A 796 -26.21 -17.56 28.74
CA VAL A 796 -27.47 -17.27 29.42
C VAL A 796 -27.13 -16.87 30.85
N ALA A 797 -27.47 -15.63 31.23
CA ALA A 797 -27.21 -15.07 32.55
C ALA A 797 -28.51 -14.90 33.31
N GLN A 798 -28.55 -15.38 34.55
CA GLN A 798 -29.61 -15.08 35.50
C GLN A 798 -29.21 -13.86 36.31
N LEU A 799 -29.92 -12.74 36.13
CA LEU A 799 -29.68 -11.50 36.85
C LEU A 799 -30.09 -11.67 38.32
N ALA A 800 -29.40 -10.97 39.23
CA ALA A 800 -29.76 -10.94 40.64
C ALA A 800 -30.98 -10.05 40.88
N ALA A 801 -31.73 -10.31 41.96
CA ALA A 801 -32.93 -9.54 42.27
C ALA A 801 -32.57 -8.06 42.56
N GLY A 802 -33.28 -7.13 41.92
CA GLY A 802 -33.14 -5.69 42.17
C GLY A 802 -31.90 -5.01 41.57
N VAL A 803 -31.07 -5.74 40.82
CA VAL A 803 -29.91 -5.21 40.08
C VAL A 803 -29.84 -5.84 38.69
N SER A 804 -29.22 -5.14 37.73
CA SER A 804 -28.93 -5.63 36.39
C SER A 804 -27.53 -6.26 36.32
N ALA A 805 -27.09 -6.65 35.12
CA ALA A 805 -25.71 -7.07 34.85
C ALA A 805 -25.24 -6.56 33.49
N GLY A 806 -23.94 -6.70 33.24
CA GLY A 806 -23.36 -6.44 31.93
C GLY A 806 -22.08 -7.22 31.71
N ILE A 807 -21.56 -7.13 30.50
CA ILE A 807 -20.33 -7.78 30.06
C ILE A 807 -19.44 -6.73 29.41
N LEU A 808 -18.16 -6.74 29.80
CA LEU A 808 -17.13 -5.91 29.18
C LEU A 808 -16.45 -6.62 28.02
N GLN A 809 -16.28 -7.95 28.11
CA GLN A 809 -15.70 -8.78 27.05
C GLN A 809 -16.13 -10.24 27.22
N TRP A 810 -16.35 -10.92 26.10
CA TRP A 810 -16.66 -12.35 26.03
C TRP A 810 -15.81 -13.02 24.95
N ASN A 811 -14.96 -13.95 25.37
CA ASN A 811 -14.14 -14.77 24.48
C ASN A 811 -14.72 -16.18 24.38
N VAL A 812 -14.64 -16.77 23.20
CA VAL A 812 -15.07 -18.15 22.94
C VAL A 812 -13.88 -18.93 22.39
N THR A 813 -13.54 -20.03 23.05
CA THR A 813 -12.56 -20.99 22.54
C THR A 813 -13.21 -21.76 21.39
N ALA A 814 -13.04 -21.24 20.18
CA ALA A 814 -13.57 -21.80 18.96
C ALA A 814 -12.45 -22.03 17.94
N ARG A 815 -12.60 -23.09 17.15
CA ARG A 815 -11.88 -23.32 15.90
C ARG A 815 -12.89 -23.54 14.79
N GLN A 816 -12.52 -23.24 13.55
CA GLN A 816 -13.39 -23.56 12.42
C GLN A 816 -13.73 -25.05 12.48
N ALA A 817 -14.99 -25.41 12.24
CA ALA A 817 -15.36 -26.82 12.22
C ALA A 817 -14.68 -27.44 11.02
N VAL A 818 -13.54 -28.08 11.26
CA VAL A 818 -12.86 -28.90 10.28
C VAL A 818 -13.86 -29.96 9.85
N VAL A 819 -13.99 -30.18 8.54
CA VAL A 819 -14.59 -31.40 8.00
C VAL A 819 -13.90 -32.56 8.72
N ASN A 820 -14.57 -33.17 9.70
CA ASN A 820 -13.98 -34.14 10.62
C ASN A 820 -13.26 -35.23 9.83
N GLY A 821 -11.93 -35.28 9.92
CA GLY A 821 -11.11 -36.19 9.11
C GLY A 821 -11.28 -37.66 9.45
N SER A 822 -12.05 -38.01 10.49
CA SER A 822 -12.47 -39.39 10.76
C SER A 822 -13.81 -39.76 10.11
N THR A 823 -14.51 -38.79 9.53
CA THR A 823 -15.84 -38.94 8.91
C THR A 823 -15.70 -39.08 7.40
N TRP A 824 -16.58 -39.88 6.81
CA TRP A 824 -16.73 -40.03 5.36
C TRP A 824 -17.92 -39.20 4.90
N TYR A 825 -17.69 -38.29 3.97
CA TYR A 825 -18.68 -37.34 3.45
C TYR A 825 -19.08 -37.70 2.04
N ARG A 826 -20.30 -37.29 1.67
CA ARG A 826 -20.61 -37.03 0.26
C ARG A 826 -20.32 -35.57 -0.02
N VAL A 827 -19.75 -35.29 -1.18
CA VAL A 827 -19.41 -33.92 -1.59
C VAL A 827 -20.43 -33.50 -2.64
N GLN A 828 -21.48 -32.81 -2.19
CA GLN A 828 -22.62 -32.42 -3.01
C GLN A 828 -22.35 -31.13 -3.76
N ASN A 829 -22.64 -31.10 -5.06
CA ASN A 829 -22.60 -29.90 -5.90
C ASN A 829 -23.91 -29.09 -5.75
N LYS A 830 -23.83 -27.77 -5.66
CA LYS A 830 -25.00 -26.89 -5.48
C LYS A 830 -25.87 -26.80 -6.73
N ASN A 831 -25.27 -26.67 -7.92
CA ASN A 831 -25.98 -26.52 -9.18
C ASN A 831 -26.83 -27.75 -9.54
N SER A 832 -26.28 -28.96 -9.36
CA SER A 832 -26.97 -30.21 -9.75
C SER A 832 -27.65 -30.95 -8.59
N GLY A 833 -27.24 -30.71 -7.34
CA GLY A 833 -27.62 -31.51 -6.18
C GLY A 833 -26.98 -32.91 -6.12
N LYS A 834 -26.12 -33.26 -7.09
CA LYS A 834 -25.41 -34.56 -7.20
C LYS A 834 -24.13 -34.58 -6.39
N VAL A 835 -23.50 -35.75 -6.26
CA VAL A 835 -22.32 -35.94 -5.42
C VAL A 835 -21.08 -36.32 -6.24
N LEU A 836 -19.91 -35.94 -5.74
CA LEU A 836 -18.61 -36.30 -6.28
C LEU A 836 -18.41 -37.83 -6.23
N ALA A 837 -18.03 -38.43 -7.35
CA ALA A 837 -17.88 -39.86 -7.53
C ALA A 837 -16.65 -40.20 -8.38
N VAL A 838 -16.18 -41.45 -8.32
CA VAL A 838 -15.13 -41.96 -9.22
C VAL A 838 -15.80 -42.77 -10.32
N ASP A 839 -15.55 -42.40 -11.58
CA ASP A 839 -16.23 -43.01 -12.71
C ASP A 839 -16.02 -44.54 -12.75
N GLY A 840 -17.14 -45.26 -12.94
CA GLY A 840 -17.17 -46.73 -12.92
C GLY A 840 -16.67 -47.39 -11.61
N MET A 841 -16.63 -46.68 -10.48
CA MET A 841 -16.04 -47.16 -9.21
C MET A 841 -14.59 -47.63 -9.36
N SER A 842 -13.85 -47.09 -10.32
CA SER A 842 -12.47 -47.51 -10.59
C SER A 842 -11.58 -47.37 -9.35
N THR A 843 -10.61 -48.26 -9.20
CA THR A 843 -9.55 -48.15 -8.18
C THR A 843 -8.19 -47.86 -8.79
N ALA A 844 -8.14 -47.56 -10.09
CA ALA A 844 -6.92 -47.24 -10.81
C ALA A 844 -6.51 -45.77 -10.62
N ASP A 845 -5.20 -45.53 -10.66
CA ASP A 845 -4.65 -44.19 -10.85
C ASP A 845 -5.18 -43.58 -12.15
N SER A 846 -5.38 -42.26 -12.13
CA SER A 846 -5.89 -41.44 -13.22
C SER A 846 -7.33 -41.77 -13.65
N ALA A 847 -8.10 -42.48 -12.80
CA ALA A 847 -9.52 -42.62 -13.05
C ALA A 847 -10.24 -41.27 -12.86
N ASN A 848 -11.16 -40.97 -13.78
CA ASN A 848 -11.89 -39.71 -13.80
C ASN A 848 -12.77 -39.56 -12.55
N VAL A 849 -12.77 -38.35 -12.00
CA VAL A 849 -13.76 -37.92 -11.02
C VAL A 849 -14.89 -37.20 -11.74
N VAL A 850 -16.11 -37.54 -11.37
CA VAL A 850 -17.35 -37.07 -11.99
C VAL A 850 -18.33 -36.64 -10.91
N GLN A 851 -19.42 -35.99 -11.31
CA GLN A 851 -20.61 -35.96 -10.47
C GLN A 851 -21.57 -37.08 -10.84
N TYR A 852 -22.29 -37.60 -9.85
CA TYR A 852 -23.25 -38.69 -10.03
C TYR A 852 -24.38 -38.62 -9.03
N THR A 853 -25.56 -39.10 -9.41
CA THR A 853 -26.70 -39.26 -8.50
C THR A 853 -26.33 -40.21 -7.34
N ASP A 854 -26.47 -39.76 -6.09
CA ASP A 854 -26.09 -40.58 -4.94
C ASP A 854 -26.88 -41.90 -4.88
N ASN A 855 -26.18 -43.02 -5.03
CA ASN A 855 -26.71 -44.38 -5.00
C ASN A 855 -26.19 -45.19 -3.78
N GLY A 856 -25.44 -44.54 -2.87
CA GLY A 856 -24.92 -45.15 -1.64
C GLY A 856 -23.64 -45.99 -1.78
N THR A 857 -22.97 -45.98 -2.93
CA THR A 857 -21.72 -46.74 -3.13
C THR A 857 -20.50 -46.07 -2.50
N ALA A 858 -19.43 -46.84 -2.28
CA ALA A 858 -18.25 -46.38 -1.56
C ALA A 858 -17.40 -45.36 -2.33
N ASP A 859 -17.50 -45.30 -3.66
CA ASP A 859 -16.79 -44.34 -4.49
C ASP A 859 -17.37 -42.91 -4.40
N HIS A 860 -18.56 -42.75 -3.81
CA HIS A 860 -19.14 -41.44 -3.49
C HIS A 860 -18.67 -40.87 -2.15
N LEU A 861 -17.90 -41.65 -1.38
CA LEU A 861 -17.48 -41.30 -0.03
C LEU A 861 -16.05 -40.79 0.01
N TRP A 862 -15.89 -39.59 0.55
CA TRP A 862 -14.61 -38.87 0.61
C TRP A 862 -14.26 -38.49 2.05
N GLN A 863 -12.98 -38.57 2.39
CA GLN A 863 -12.46 -38.22 3.71
C GLN A 863 -11.37 -37.16 3.56
N LEU A 864 -11.42 -36.12 4.38
CA LEU A 864 -10.46 -35.04 4.35
C LEU A 864 -9.39 -35.26 5.42
N THR A 865 -8.11 -35.18 5.04
CA THR A 865 -7.01 -35.15 6.02
C THR A 865 -6.46 -33.74 6.09
N ASP A 866 -6.61 -33.12 7.27
CA ASP A 866 -6.08 -31.77 7.53
C ASP A 866 -4.55 -31.79 7.49
N LEU A 867 -3.99 -30.93 6.64
CA LEU A 867 -2.56 -30.68 6.49
C LEU A 867 -2.11 -29.42 7.27
N GLY A 868 -3.03 -28.81 8.03
CA GLY A 868 -2.87 -27.51 8.69
C GLY A 868 -3.19 -26.33 7.75
N ASN A 869 -3.52 -25.17 8.34
CA ASN A 869 -3.79 -23.91 7.62
C ASN A 869 -4.87 -24.01 6.54
N ASN A 870 -5.99 -24.68 6.85
CA ASN A 870 -7.14 -24.82 5.95
C ASN A 870 -6.77 -25.49 4.61
N ARG A 871 -5.91 -26.52 4.68
CA ARG A 871 -5.42 -27.29 3.53
C ARG A 871 -5.63 -28.77 3.78
N PHE A 872 -6.11 -29.49 2.78
CA PHE A 872 -6.58 -30.86 2.93
C PHE A 872 -6.13 -31.76 1.79
N THR A 873 -5.81 -33.02 2.07
CA THR A 873 -5.97 -34.07 1.05
C THR A 873 -7.39 -34.63 1.12
N VAL A 874 -7.93 -35.08 -0.02
CA VAL A 874 -9.29 -35.62 -0.12
C VAL A 874 -9.21 -37.05 -0.63
N LYS A 875 -9.46 -38.03 0.24
CA LYS A 875 -9.28 -39.46 -0.03
C LYS A 875 -10.60 -40.13 -0.36
N ASN A 876 -10.63 -40.96 -1.40
CA ASN A 876 -11.79 -41.78 -1.75
C ASN A 876 -11.86 -43.06 -0.91
N ARG A 877 -13.06 -43.46 -0.46
CA ARG A 877 -13.23 -44.67 0.38
C ARG A 877 -13.03 -45.98 -0.38
N ASN A 878 -13.45 -46.05 -1.64
CA ASN A 878 -13.41 -47.27 -2.44
C ASN A 878 -11.99 -47.63 -2.87
N SER A 879 -11.24 -46.66 -3.39
CA SER A 879 -9.88 -46.88 -3.91
C SER A 879 -8.77 -46.64 -2.87
N GLY A 880 -9.02 -45.75 -1.90
CA GLY A 880 -7.99 -45.24 -1.00
C GLY A 880 -7.04 -44.21 -1.63
N LEU A 881 -7.27 -43.82 -2.88
CA LEU A 881 -6.49 -42.81 -3.60
C LEU A 881 -6.98 -41.39 -3.30
N LEU A 882 -6.18 -40.38 -3.66
CA LEU A 882 -6.46 -38.97 -3.39
C LEU A 882 -7.03 -38.26 -4.62
N LEU A 883 -7.91 -37.30 -4.39
CA LEU A 883 -8.34 -36.32 -5.39
C LEU A 883 -7.14 -35.48 -5.85
N ALA A 884 -6.90 -35.46 -7.16
CA ALA A 884 -5.76 -34.78 -7.77
C ALA A 884 -6.14 -34.17 -9.13
N VAL A 885 -5.38 -33.18 -9.57
CA VAL A 885 -5.54 -32.58 -10.90
C VAL A 885 -4.65 -33.34 -11.89
N ALA A 886 -5.20 -33.74 -13.04
CA ALA A 886 -4.45 -34.51 -14.02
C ALA A 886 -3.16 -33.78 -14.44
N GLY A 887 -2.02 -34.47 -14.28
CA GLY A 887 -0.69 -33.97 -14.66
C GLY A 887 -0.20 -32.75 -13.87
N ALA A 888 -0.78 -32.44 -12.70
CA ALA A 888 -0.51 -31.22 -11.94
C ALA A 888 -0.63 -29.94 -12.78
N SER A 889 -1.54 -29.95 -13.76
CA SER A 889 -1.74 -28.83 -14.69
C SER A 889 -2.21 -27.57 -13.97
N LEU A 890 -1.84 -26.41 -14.52
CA LEU A 890 -2.30 -25.08 -14.07
C LEU A 890 -3.42 -24.52 -14.97
N ALA A 891 -3.86 -25.28 -15.98
CA ALA A 891 -4.85 -24.83 -16.96
C ALA A 891 -6.30 -25.12 -16.54
N ASP A 892 -7.22 -24.31 -17.07
CA ASP A 892 -8.67 -24.50 -16.95
C ASP A 892 -9.16 -25.75 -17.68
N SER A 893 -10.33 -26.23 -17.24
CA SER A 893 -11.05 -27.39 -17.78
C SER A 893 -10.22 -28.67 -17.77
N VAL A 894 -9.19 -28.74 -16.93
CA VAL A 894 -8.40 -29.96 -16.75
C VAL A 894 -9.16 -30.91 -15.84
N GLN A 895 -9.26 -32.16 -16.30
CA GLN A 895 -9.91 -33.25 -15.59
C GLN A 895 -9.33 -33.44 -14.17
N VAL A 896 -10.23 -33.55 -13.20
CA VAL A 896 -9.89 -34.01 -11.85
C VAL A 896 -10.00 -35.52 -11.81
N GLN A 897 -9.04 -36.15 -11.16
CA GLN A 897 -8.87 -37.60 -11.13
C GLN A 897 -8.61 -38.07 -9.69
N GLN A 898 -8.62 -39.38 -9.49
CA GLN A 898 -7.97 -39.97 -8.33
C GLN A 898 -6.55 -40.43 -8.68
N PHE A 899 -5.62 -40.29 -7.74
CA PHE A 899 -4.22 -40.69 -7.93
C PHE A 899 -3.54 -41.01 -6.60
N HIS A 900 -2.52 -41.87 -6.61
CA HIS A 900 -1.74 -42.16 -5.41
C HIS A 900 -1.05 -40.91 -4.85
N ASP A 901 -0.88 -40.85 -3.53
CA ASP A 901 -0.17 -39.74 -2.89
C ASP A 901 1.33 -39.79 -3.26
N ASN A 902 1.77 -38.79 -4.00
CA ASN A 902 3.16 -38.61 -4.44
C ASN A 902 3.80 -37.35 -3.80
N GLY A 903 3.10 -36.69 -2.86
CA GLY A 903 3.54 -35.48 -2.18
C GLY A 903 3.50 -34.19 -3.00
N THR A 904 2.92 -34.18 -4.20
CA THR A 904 2.85 -32.96 -5.04
C THR A 904 1.67 -32.06 -4.67
N PRO A 905 1.77 -30.73 -4.86
CA PRO A 905 0.75 -29.78 -4.38
C PRO A 905 -0.62 -29.91 -5.06
N ASP A 906 -0.76 -30.62 -6.18
CA ASP A 906 -2.03 -30.82 -6.88
C ASP A 906 -2.98 -31.78 -6.17
N HIS A 907 -2.50 -32.52 -5.17
CA HIS A 907 -3.29 -33.32 -4.24
C HIS A 907 -3.85 -32.53 -3.04
N SER A 908 -3.42 -31.28 -2.90
CA SER A 908 -3.76 -30.42 -1.78
C SER A 908 -4.88 -29.46 -2.16
N TRP A 909 -5.89 -29.33 -1.31
CA TRP A 909 -7.08 -28.53 -1.54
C TRP A 909 -7.39 -27.60 -0.37
N HIS A 910 -7.80 -26.37 -0.68
CA HIS A 910 -8.26 -25.36 0.27
C HIS A 910 -9.78 -25.26 0.24
N LEU A 911 -10.41 -25.20 1.42
CA LEU A 911 -11.84 -24.97 1.53
C LEU A 911 -12.08 -23.48 1.74
N LEU A 912 -12.53 -22.78 0.69
CA LEU A 912 -12.90 -21.38 0.79
C LEU A 912 -14.38 -21.31 1.17
N ASP A 913 -14.66 -20.86 2.38
CA ASP A 913 -16.03 -20.71 2.87
C ASP A 913 -16.80 -19.68 2.04
N ASN A 914 -17.98 -20.07 1.57
CA ASN A 914 -18.90 -19.22 0.82
C ASN A 914 -20.18 -18.93 1.63
N GLY A 915 -20.22 -19.29 2.92
CA GLY A 915 -21.39 -19.18 3.77
C GLY A 915 -22.37 -20.34 3.62
N ASP A 916 -23.28 -20.49 4.59
CA ASP A 916 -24.35 -21.51 4.60
C ASP A 916 -23.90 -22.97 4.46
N GLY A 917 -22.62 -23.24 4.68
CA GLY A 917 -22.02 -24.57 4.55
C GLY A 917 -21.62 -24.94 3.12
N TRP A 918 -21.61 -23.97 2.20
CA TRP A 918 -21.08 -24.12 0.85
C TRP A 918 -19.62 -23.65 0.78
N PHE A 919 -18.81 -24.39 0.03
CA PHE A 919 -17.38 -24.14 -0.12
C PHE A 919 -17.00 -24.13 -1.59
N ARG A 920 -16.10 -23.22 -1.96
CA ARG A 920 -15.27 -23.40 -3.15
C ARG A 920 -14.09 -24.27 -2.74
N ILE A 921 -13.78 -25.31 -3.50
CA ILE A 921 -12.67 -26.23 -3.22
C ILE A 921 -11.51 -25.87 -4.15
N ARG A 922 -10.55 -25.09 -3.66
CA ARG A 922 -9.44 -24.55 -4.46
C ARG A 922 -8.23 -25.46 -4.43
N ASN A 923 -7.66 -25.77 -5.59
CA ASN A 923 -6.44 -26.55 -5.67
C ASN A 923 -5.22 -25.75 -5.17
N GLY A 924 -4.35 -26.37 -4.38
CA GLY A 924 -3.16 -25.75 -3.78
C GLY A 924 -2.01 -25.55 -4.76
N ASN A 925 -2.01 -26.25 -5.90
CA ASN A 925 -1.03 -26.06 -6.97
C ASN A 925 -1.47 -24.95 -7.94
N SER A 926 -2.65 -25.11 -8.54
CA SER A 926 -3.14 -24.22 -9.59
C SER A 926 -3.90 -23.00 -9.08
N GLY A 927 -4.36 -22.97 -7.82
CA GLY A 927 -5.25 -21.91 -7.35
C GLY A 927 -6.63 -21.87 -8.04
N LEU A 928 -6.92 -22.80 -8.95
CA LEU A 928 -8.22 -22.97 -9.60
C LEU A 928 -9.19 -23.73 -8.68
N VAL A 929 -10.49 -23.58 -8.91
CA VAL A 929 -11.53 -24.21 -8.08
C VAL A 929 -12.13 -25.43 -8.75
N LEU A 930 -12.57 -26.39 -7.94
CA LEU A 930 -13.29 -27.58 -8.37
C LEU A 930 -14.65 -27.18 -8.95
N GLY A 931 -14.91 -27.56 -10.21
CA GLY A 931 -16.15 -27.26 -10.92
C GLY A 931 -16.67 -28.46 -11.71
N VAL A 932 -17.87 -28.34 -12.26
CA VAL A 932 -18.46 -29.35 -13.15
C VAL A 932 -18.41 -28.83 -14.57
N ASP A 933 -17.80 -29.59 -15.48
CA ASP A 933 -17.59 -29.17 -16.85
C ASP A 933 -18.90 -28.75 -17.55
N GLY A 934 -18.88 -27.57 -18.17
CA GLY A 934 -20.03 -26.95 -18.81
C GLY A 934 -21.24 -26.71 -17.92
N MET A 935 -21.07 -26.63 -16.59
CA MET A 935 -22.17 -26.55 -15.59
C MET A 935 -23.20 -27.67 -15.75
N SER A 936 -22.78 -28.81 -16.29
CA SER A 936 -23.68 -29.93 -16.58
C SER A 936 -24.38 -30.40 -15.30
N THR A 937 -25.62 -30.85 -15.44
CA THR A 937 -26.37 -31.52 -14.36
C THR A 937 -26.53 -33.02 -14.63
N ALA A 938 -25.87 -33.55 -15.67
CA ALA A 938 -25.93 -34.97 -16.03
C ALA A 938 -25.11 -35.86 -15.10
N ASP A 939 -25.47 -37.14 -15.02
CA ASP A 939 -24.62 -38.16 -14.39
C ASP A 939 -23.37 -38.40 -15.25
N SER A 940 -22.26 -38.71 -14.59
CA SER A 940 -20.95 -38.88 -15.22
C SER A 940 -20.43 -37.63 -15.94
N ALA A 941 -20.98 -36.45 -15.63
CA ALA A 941 -20.37 -35.20 -16.06
C ALA A 941 -19.02 -35.03 -15.38
N HIS A 942 -18.03 -34.64 -16.17
CA HIS A 942 -16.65 -34.47 -15.74
C HIS A 942 -16.53 -33.39 -14.67
N VAL A 943 -15.80 -33.70 -13.61
CA VAL A 943 -15.35 -32.70 -12.64
C VAL A 943 -13.96 -32.24 -13.05
N VAL A 944 -13.80 -30.93 -13.11
CA VAL A 944 -12.60 -30.25 -13.62
C VAL A 944 -12.12 -29.22 -12.60
N GLN A 945 -10.92 -28.69 -12.81
CA GLN A 945 -10.55 -27.40 -12.21
C GLN A 945 -10.85 -26.28 -13.21
N PHE A 946 -11.26 -25.12 -12.71
CA PHE A 946 -11.60 -23.96 -13.52
C PHE A 946 -11.35 -22.64 -12.75
N GLU A 947 -11.20 -21.53 -13.45
CA GLU A 947 -11.16 -20.20 -12.84
C GLU A 947 -12.38 -19.95 -11.96
N ASP A 948 -12.22 -19.19 -10.87
CA ASP A 948 -13.31 -18.99 -9.93
C ASP A 948 -14.33 -17.95 -10.44
N SER A 949 -15.28 -18.41 -11.25
CA SER A 949 -16.44 -17.65 -11.73
C SER A 949 -17.52 -17.41 -10.66
N ARG A 950 -17.36 -17.99 -9.45
CA ARG A 950 -18.35 -17.98 -8.35
C ARG A 950 -19.76 -18.47 -8.73
N THR A 951 -19.88 -19.28 -9.78
CA THR A 951 -21.15 -19.92 -10.18
C THR A 951 -21.47 -21.13 -9.31
N ASP A 952 -22.74 -21.54 -9.25
CA ASP A 952 -23.21 -22.59 -8.35
C ASP A 952 -22.58 -23.97 -8.60
N ASP A 953 -22.02 -24.22 -9.78
CA ASP A 953 -21.31 -25.47 -10.09
C ASP A 953 -19.92 -25.57 -9.45
N HIS A 954 -19.38 -24.46 -8.94
CA HIS A 954 -18.13 -24.41 -8.15
C HIS A 954 -18.38 -24.56 -6.64
N LEU A 955 -19.65 -24.60 -6.22
CA LEU A 955 -20.04 -24.64 -4.81
C LEU A 955 -20.35 -26.07 -4.38
N TRP A 956 -19.63 -26.52 -3.36
CA TRP A 956 -19.70 -27.88 -2.83
C TRP A 956 -20.04 -27.88 -1.33
N ARG A 957 -20.77 -28.89 -0.89
CA ARG A 957 -21.11 -29.10 0.53
C ARG A 957 -20.79 -30.54 0.93
N PHE A 958 -20.18 -30.68 2.11
CA PHE A 958 -19.90 -31.98 2.72
C PHE A 958 -21.14 -32.43 3.51
N VAL A 959 -21.79 -33.51 3.10
CA VAL A 959 -23.04 -34.06 3.69
C VAL A 959 -22.91 -35.49 4.18
#